data_AF-A0A6J1PRB4-F1
#
_entry.id   AF-A0A6J1PRB4-F1
#
_cell.length_a   1.000
_cell.length_b   1.000
_cell.length_c   1.000
_cell.angle_alpha   90.00
_cell.angle_beta   90.00
_cell.angle_gamma   90.00
#
_symmetry.space_group_name_H-M   'P 1'
#
loop_
_entity.id
_entity.type
_entity.pdbx_description
1 polymer ?
#
loop_
_entity_poly.entity_id
_entity_poly.type
_entity_poly.pdbx_seq_one_letter_code
_entity_poly.pdbx_strand_id
1 'polypeptide(L)'
;MKCTTFTAVALLLGIIGCTHSQEKETLPSADEVLQQVSNVVGDVPELKNVNTSALPSIEEAKKLFKEKCTKNGGPKAFEDAHRAQIDMADCLRSLINITELQAEMEKYKPTGDLDIVFKNYCSKRATLRACVSNFTQTVEQCLDEKERENKKIVLNITDSLLEFICFKEGDRIALFISAGGPECFQSKQQAIQDCANRTYGGYVPRTDPTTNGLVGLESLPSLTFGIKECRDMTVLQSCVVAELEKCSDPTPANIMDSIFNFVRRVTPCENLLNAAQSAAATGTQSGSSASHMGALSTIAILSIVLSLVTSGKRAEFTSDEDSINNDACSETSGQSDNRSVLEDANDNEVEELAQQEAFEEKLKEAIDGLTQKSAKGRTICFTGIEKIFAIKYIPDFVEDRKMTIADATERGLKKGRGDEQSTAARLSTLLCVQLGAFESAEMVCRDLKSTLTFIANDNAASVHARAECCWALAMNQFLSSNDVTDTMEIAQLLSSIFSGSYLKGNGAIANISTDVAALHVAAISSWTLLLTVMNSADIYNLLASGRTNSYMPSLNRLRELLESPHLDVRLSAGEALAVIFELGRAFSCDYEQTWALDLVEILKELATDSNKYRAKKDRKQQRANFRDILRYIEEDIVPEMHVRFGQETLYLEGWCARTQYNACCRLLGPGINIHLAENQLLREIFHLGNKVLPPPITIKTSKLERTLMNAAAFKARTIQRNKNRDKRSAAMAP
;
A
#
# COMPACT_ATOMS: atom_id res chain seq x y z
N MET A 1 24.17 -25.49 -14.46
CA MET A 1 23.52 -24.69 -13.40
C MET A 1 23.57 -23.22 -13.80
N LYS A 2 22.51 -22.65 -14.40
CA LYS A 2 22.28 -21.21 -14.70
C LYS A 2 21.44 -21.12 -16.00
N CYS A 3 20.11 -21.05 -15.91
CA CYS A 3 19.21 -20.47 -16.95
C CYS A 3 17.73 -20.57 -16.51
N THR A 4 17.36 -19.92 -15.41
CA THR A 4 16.00 -20.00 -14.82
C THR A 4 15.13 -18.81 -15.12
N THR A 5 15.74 -17.63 -15.14
CA THR A 5 15.11 -16.37 -15.52
C THR A 5 14.72 -16.39 -16.99
N PHE A 6 15.50 -17.05 -17.86
CA PHE A 6 15.17 -17.19 -19.28
C PHE A 6 13.95 -18.08 -19.52
N THR A 7 13.74 -19.15 -18.72
CA THR A 7 12.57 -20.02 -18.83
C THR A 7 11.29 -19.33 -18.34
N ALA A 8 11.38 -18.53 -17.27
CA ALA A 8 10.27 -17.72 -16.78
C ALA A 8 9.92 -16.57 -17.74
N VAL A 9 10.93 -15.90 -18.31
CA VAL A 9 10.77 -14.85 -19.32
C VAL A 9 10.28 -15.43 -20.65
N ALA A 10 10.71 -16.63 -21.04
CA ALA A 10 10.18 -17.34 -22.22
C ALA A 10 8.75 -17.86 -22.01
N LEU A 11 8.36 -18.22 -20.78
CA LEU A 11 6.96 -18.49 -20.44
C LEU A 11 6.12 -17.21 -20.53
N LEU A 12 6.62 -16.10 -19.99
CA LEU A 12 5.99 -14.76 -20.07
C LEU A 12 5.86 -14.26 -21.52
N LEU A 13 6.90 -14.41 -22.34
CA LEU A 13 6.91 -14.05 -23.76
C LEU A 13 6.10 -15.04 -24.63
N GLY A 14 6.05 -16.32 -24.24
CA GLY A 14 5.23 -17.34 -24.90
C GLY A 14 3.74 -17.16 -24.66
N ILE A 15 3.34 -16.61 -23.49
CA ILE A 15 1.96 -16.21 -23.21
C ILE A 15 1.57 -14.97 -24.04
N ILE A 16 2.52 -14.05 -24.28
CA ILE A 16 2.30 -12.86 -25.12
C ILE A 16 2.30 -13.21 -26.63
N GLY A 17 3.06 -14.21 -27.06
CA GLY A 17 3.17 -14.65 -28.46
C GLY A 17 2.08 -15.60 -28.96
N CYS A 18 1.19 -16.11 -28.09
CA CYS A 18 0.06 -16.98 -28.50
C CYS A 18 -1.07 -16.23 -29.23
N THR A 19 -0.82 -14.99 -29.66
CA THR A 19 -1.81 -13.97 -30.00
C THR A 19 -1.90 -13.70 -31.49
N HIS A 20 -1.84 -14.71 -32.38
CA HIS A 20 -2.40 -14.59 -33.75
C HIS A 20 -2.53 -15.94 -34.47
N SER A 21 -3.70 -16.12 -35.10
CA SER A 21 -4.04 -17.00 -36.24
C SER A 21 -4.85 -18.27 -35.95
N GLN A 22 -6.10 -18.25 -36.46
CA GLN A 22 -6.99 -19.39 -36.66
C GLN A 22 -6.85 -19.94 -38.09
N GLU A 23 -6.91 -21.26 -38.25
CA GLU A 23 -7.91 -22.01 -39.06
C GLU A 23 -7.38 -23.41 -39.45
N LYS A 24 -7.99 -24.49 -38.93
CA LYS A 24 -8.83 -25.43 -39.70
C LYS A 24 -9.24 -26.64 -38.86
N GLU A 25 -10.52 -26.97 -38.95
CA GLU A 25 -11.14 -28.18 -38.44
C GLU A 25 -10.62 -29.43 -39.17
N THR A 26 -10.13 -30.40 -38.39
CA THR A 26 -10.29 -31.88 -38.46
C THR A 26 -9.03 -32.56 -37.92
N LEU A 27 -9.21 -33.52 -37.01
CA LEU A 27 -8.15 -34.21 -36.28
C LEU A 27 -7.04 -34.80 -37.19
N PRO A 28 -5.75 -34.52 -36.92
CA PRO A 28 -4.64 -35.35 -37.39
C PRO A 28 -3.77 -35.89 -36.24
N SER A 29 -2.91 -36.86 -36.57
CA SER A 29 -2.12 -37.66 -35.62
C SER A 29 -0.84 -36.96 -35.12
N ALA A 30 -0.25 -37.50 -34.04
CA ALA A 30 0.81 -36.88 -33.24
C ALA A 30 2.08 -36.41 -33.99
N ASP A 31 2.39 -36.98 -35.16
CA ASP A 31 3.57 -36.60 -35.95
C ASP A 31 3.31 -35.44 -36.93
N GLU A 32 2.07 -35.21 -37.37
CA GLU A 32 1.72 -34.08 -38.25
C GLU A 32 1.58 -32.75 -37.48
N VAL A 33 1.20 -32.81 -36.20
CA VAL A 33 1.15 -31.63 -35.30
C VAL A 33 2.55 -31.06 -35.04
N LEU A 34 3.58 -31.92 -34.99
CA LEU A 34 4.98 -31.50 -34.80
C LEU A 34 5.55 -30.77 -36.03
N GLN A 35 5.15 -31.15 -37.24
CA GLN A 35 5.48 -30.40 -38.45
C GLN A 35 4.74 -29.06 -38.55
N GLN A 36 3.50 -28.99 -38.04
CA GLN A 36 2.78 -27.72 -37.92
C GLN A 36 3.44 -26.76 -36.91
N VAL A 37 4.00 -27.25 -35.80
CA VAL A 37 4.76 -26.41 -34.84
C VAL A 37 6.03 -25.81 -35.47
N SER A 38 6.70 -26.54 -36.38
CA SER A 38 7.85 -26.00 -37.12
C SER A 38 7.45 -24.92 -38.13
N ASN A 39 6.25 -24.99 -38.70
CA ASN A 39 5.72 -23.95 -39.60
C ASN A 39 5.12 -22.76 -38.83
N VAL A 40 4.66 -22.96 -37.59
CA VAL A 40 4.18 -21.88 -36.69
C VAL A 40 5.30 -20.92 -36.27
N VAL A 41 6.57 -21.37 -36.25
CA VAL A 41 7.74 -20.49 -36.09
C VAL A 41 8.11 -19.77 -37.40
N GLY A 42 7.72 -20.32 -38.56
CA GLY A 42 8.07 -19.81 -39.89
C GLY A 42 7.05 -18.83 -40.51
N ASP A 43 5.78 -18.88 -40.10
CA ASP A 43 4.71 -18.07 -40.69
C ASP A 43 4.34 -16.80 -39.90
N VAL A 44 5.23 -16.36 -39.00
CA VAL A 44 5.15 -15.01 -38.40
C VAL A 44 5.80 -14.02 -39.38
N PRO A 45 5.05 -13.07 -39.98
CA PRO A 45 5.66 -12.05 -40.84
C PRO A 45 6.64 -11.15 -40.06
N GLU A 46 6.46 -10.99 -38.75
CA GLU A 46 7.29 -10.17 -37.85
C GLU A 46 8.41 -10.90 -37.06
N LEU A 47 8.64 -12.22 -37.20
CA LEU A 47 9.76 -12.94 -36.54
C LEU A 47 10.76 -13.58 -37.52
N LYS A 48 10.73 -13.21 -38.81
CA LYS A 48 11.57 -13.80 -39.86
C LYS A 48 13.09 -13.70 -39.68
N ASN A 49 13.58 -12.94 -38.70
CA ASN A 49 15.01 -12.66 -38.52
C ASN A 49 15.58 -13.10 -37.15
N VAL A 50 15.02 -14.12 -36.49
CA VAL A 50 15.66 -14.69 -35.29
C VAL A 50 16.80 -15.62 -35.73
N ASN A 51 18.04 -15.27 -35.36
CA ASN A 51 19.19 -16.16 -35.51
C ASN A 51 19.13 -17.28 -34.45
N THR A 52 18.38 -18.34 -34.76
CA THR A 52 18.05 -19.49 -33.89
C THR A 52 19.19 -20.50 -33.70
N SER A 53 20.42 -20.18 -34.13
CA SER A 53 21.56 -21.11 -34.12
C SER A 53 22.19 -21.36 -32.75
N ALA A 54 21.68 -20.78 -31.66
CA ALA A 54 22.27 -20.86 -30.32
C ALA A 54 21.32 -21.37 -29.21
N LEU A 55 20.08 -21.76 -29.54
CA LEU A 55 19.14 -22.39 -28.59
C LEU A 55 19.28 -23.92 -28.67
N PRO A 56 19.19 -24.66 -27.54
CA PRO A 56 19.07 -26.11 -27.59
C PRO A 56 17.84 -26.48 -28.43
N SER A 57 17.94 -27.54 -29.23
CA SER A 57 16.81 -27.96 -30.05
C SER A 57 15.62 -28.32 -29.15
N ILE A 58 14.40 -27.98 -29.58
CA ILE A 58 13.16 -28.21 -28.81
C ILE A 58 13.02 -29.69 -28.41
N GLU A 59 13.54 -30.60 -29.24
CA GLU A 59 13.58 -32.04 -28.97
C GLU A 59 14.48 -32.42 -27.81
N GLU A 60 15.66 -31.79 -27.68
CA GLU A 60 16.59 -32.04 -26.58
C GLU A 60 16.05 -31.52 -25.25
N ALA A 61 15.39 -30.36 -25.25
CA ALA A 61 14.72 -29.83 -24.07
C ALA A 61 13.58 -30.75 -23.59
N LYS A 62 12.78 -31.28 -24.54
CA LYS A 62 11.71 -32.25 -24.24
C LYS A 62 12.26 -33.55 -23.67
N LYS A 63 13.37 -34.05 -24.21
CA LYS A 63 14.05 -35.25 -23.72
C LYS A 63 14.57 -35.07 -22.28
N LEU A 64 15.25 -33.95 -22.00
CA LEU A 64 15.76 -33.66 -20.66
C LEU A 64 14.64 -33.44 -19.64
N PHE A 65 13.53 -32.83 -20.04
CA PHE A 65 12.35 -32.67 -19.18
C PHE A 65 11.69 -34.01 -18.88
N LYS A 66 11.60 -34.90 -19.88
CA LYS A 66 11.14 -36.29 -19.70
C LYS A 66 12.00 -37.06 -18.72
N GLU A 67 13.32 -36.97 -18.83
CA GLU A 67 14.25 -37.60 -17.91
C GLU A 67 14.09 -37.05 -16.48
N LYS A 68 13.94 -35.73 -16.33
CA LYS A 68 13.73 -35.07 -15.03
C LYS A 68 12.39 -35.47 -14.39
N CYS A 69 11.29 -35.43 -15.14
CA CYS A 69 9.98 -35.88 -14.67
C CYS A 69 10.00 -37.35 -14.26
N THR A 70 10.63 -38.21 -15.06
CA THR A 70 10.73 -39.65 -14.77
C THR A 70 11.54 -39.91 -13.51
N LYS A 71 12.62 -39.16 -13.30
CA LYS A 71 13.48 -39.24 -12.11
C LYS A 71 12.77 -38.80 -10.83
N ASN A 72 11.98 -37.72 -10.89
CA ASN A 72 11.41 -37.07 -9.71
C ASN A 72 9.97 -37.49 -9.36
N GLY A 73 9.15 -37.80 -10.37
CA GLY A 73 7.72 -38.10 -10.23
C GLY A 73 7.30 -39.47 -10.76
N GLY A 74 8.23 -40.26 -11.28
CA GLY A 74 7.97 -41.61 -11.82
C GLY A 74 7.55 -41.61 -13.30
N PRO A 75 7.28 -42.80 -13.87
CA PRO A 75 7.17 -43.00 -15.33
C PRO A 75 5.97 -42.30 -16.00
N LYS A 76 4.97 -41.88 -15.22
CA LYS A 76 3.78 -41.17 -15.73
C LYS A 76 3.87 -39.65 -15.60
N ALA A 77 4.78 -39.11 -14.77
CA ALA A 77 4.84 -37.69 -14.46
C ALA A 77 5.08 -36.80 -15.70
N PHE A 78 5.85 -37.29 -16.68
CA PHE A 78 6.04 -36.56 -17.94
C PHE A 78 4.77 -36.50 -18.79
N GLU A 79 4.03 -37.60 -18.90
CA GLU A 79 2.79 -37.66 -19.67
C GLU A 79 1.67 -36.84 -19.00
N ASP A 80 1.63 -36.85 -17.66
CA ASP A 80 0.69 -36.04 -16.88
C ASP A 80 1.03 -34.55 -17.00
N ALA A 81 2.32 -34.16 -16.93
CA ALA A 81 2.76 -32.78 -17.15
C ALA A 81 2.50 -32.30 -18.59
N HIS A 82 2.72 -33.16 -19.59
CA HIS A 82 2.43 -32.86 -20.99
C HIS A 82 0.92 -32.71 -21.24
N ARG A 83 0.09 -33.53 -20.60
CA ARG A 83 -1.37 -33.38 -20.65
C ARG A 83 -1.81 -32.09 -19.97
N ALA A 84 -1.28 -31.78 -18.79
CA ALA A 84 -1.58 -30.53 -18.09
C ALA A 84 -1.16 -29.29 -18.91
N GLN A 85 -0.11 -29.39 -19.72
CA GLN A 85 0.28 -28.32 -20.66
C GLN A 85 -0.78 -28.10 -21.75
N ILE A 86 -1.36 -29.18 -22.29
CA ILE A 86 -2.45 -29.10 -23.27
C ILE A 86 -3.71 -28.52 -22.60
N ASP A 87 -4.09 -29.03 -21.44
CA ASP A 87 -5.25 -28.56 -20.67
C ASP A 87 -5.11 -27.07 -20.29
N MET A 88 -3.90 -26.63 -19.94
CA MET A 88 -3.58 -25.22 -19.73
C MET A 88 -3.81 -24.39 -20.99
N ALA A 89 -3.26 -24.83 -22.13
CA ALA A 89 -3.38 -24.11 -23.39
C ALA A 89 -4.85 -23.97 -23.82
N ASP A 90 -5.63 -25.03 -23.65
CA ASP A 90 -7.06 -25.03 -23.96
C ASP A 90 -7.85 -24.16 -22.98
N CYS A 91 -7.49 -24.17 -21.68
CA CYS A 91 -8.05 -23.22 -20.75
C CYS A 91 -7.77 -21.78 -21.16
N LEU A 92 -6.52 -21.42 -21.46
CA LEU A 92 -6.16 -20.04 -21.85
C LEU A 92 -6.93 -19.59 -23.10
N ARG A 93 -7.06 -20.46 -24.11
CA ARG A 93 -7.85 -20.20 -25.33
C ARG A 93 -9.33 -19.98 -25.03
N SER A 94 -9.89 -20.70 -24.06
CA SER A 94 -11.30 -20.50 -23.65
C SER A 94 -11.53 -19.15 -22.95
N LEU A 95 -10.48 -18.56 -22.36
CA LEU A 95 -10.56 -17.32 -21.59
C LEU A 95 -10.33 -16.09 -22.47
N ILE A 96 -9.34 -16.15 -23.37
CA ILE A 96 -8.91 -15.02 -24.19
C ILE A 96 -8.86 -15.45 -25.66
N ASN A 97 -9.85 -15.01 -26.44
CA ASN A 97 -9.77 -15.04 -27.89
C ASN A 97 -9.05 -13.77 -28.35
N ILE A 98 -7.82 -13.93 -28.80
CA ILE A 98 -6.93 -12.79 -29.01
C ILE A 98 -7.33 -12.01 -30.27
N THR A 99 -7.75 -12.70 -31.32
CA THR A 99 -8.24 -12.05 -32.55
C THR A 99 -9.48 -11.20 -32.27
N GLU A 100 -10.36 -11.68 -31.39
CA GLU A 100 -11.56 -10.95 -30.95
C GLU A 100 -11.17 -9.77 -30.04
N LEU A 101 -10.28 -9.99 -29.08
CA LEU A 101 -9.77 -8.94 -28.18
C LEU A 101 -9.11 -7.79 -28.96
N GLN A 102 -8.26 -8.09 -29.95
CA GLN A 102 -7.64 -7.05 -30.80
C GLN A 102 -8.66 -6.30 -31.64
N ALA A 103 -9.66 -6.99 -32.20
CA ALA A 103 -10.73 -6.36 -32.95
C ALA A 103 -11.60 -5.45 -32.07
N GLU A 104 -11.90 -5.86 -30.83
CA GLU A 104 -12.59 -5.04 -29.84
C GLU A 104 -11.75 -3.84 -29.41
N MET A 105 -10.45 -4.03 -29.17
CA MET A 105 -9.54 -2.95 -28.83
C MET A 105 -9.48 -1.88 -29.92
N GLU A 106 -9.28 -2.24 -31.19
CA GLU A 106 -9.22 -1.27 -32.30
C GLU A 106 -10.56 -0.54 -32.51
N LYS A 107 -11.68 -1.17 -32.16
CA LYS A 107 -13.00 -0.54 -32.20
C LYS A 107 -13.20 0.52 -31.11
N TYR A 108 -12.71 0.29 -29.89
CA TYR A 108 -12.92 1.17 -28.72
C TYR A 108 -11.75 2.13 -28.44
N LYS A 109 -10.58 1.91 -29.06
CA LYS A 109 -9.41 2.81 -29.02
C LYS A 109 -9.72 4.28 -29.36
N PRO A 110 -10.51 4.61 -30.40
CA PRO A 110 -10.79 6.02 -30.73
C PRO A 110 -11.82 6.70 -29.82
N THR A 111 -12.66 5.94 -29.10
CA THR A 111 -13.65 6.50 -28.16
C THR A 111 -13.14 6.61 -26.74
N GLY A 112 -12.03 5.92 -26.42
CA GLY A 112 -11.42 5.92 -25.09
C GLY A 112 -12.07 4.94 -24.10
N ASP A 113 -13.00 4.09 -24.56
CA ASP A 113 -13.76 3.15 -23.71
C ASP A 113 -13.12 1.74 -23.68
N LEU A 114 -11.79 1.68 -23.64
CA LEU A 114 -11.04 0.41 -23.60
C LEU A 114 -11.24 -0.34 -22.27
N ASP A 115 -11.57 0.38 -21.19
CA ASP A 115 -11.92 -0.15 -19.87
C ASP A 115 -13.10 -1.14 -19.93
N ILE A 116 -14.11 -0.87 -20.77
CA ILE A 116 -15.28 -1.75 -20.95
C ILE A 116 -14.87 -3.12 -21.52
N VAL A 117 -13.89 -3.13 -22.43
CA VAL A 117 -13.36 -4.36 -23.04
C VAL A 117 -12.63 -5.16 -21.96
N PHE A 118 -11.66 -4.54 -21.28
CA PHE A 118 -10.84 -5.24 -20.28
C PHE A 118 -11.62 -5.70 -19.05
N LYS A 119 -12.72 -5.01 -18.69
CA LYS A 119 -13.62 -5.43 -17.61
C LYS A 119 -14.16 -6.84 -17.81
N ASN A 120 -14.55 -7.17 -19.04
CA ASN A 120 -15.08 -8.49 -19.36
C ASN A 120 -14.00 -9.57 -19.23
N TYR A 121 -12.76 -9.30 -19.66
CA TYR A 121 -11.66 -10.25 -19.55
C TYR A 121 -11.15 -10.39 -18.10
N CYS A 122 -11.10 -9.30 -17.35
CA CYS A 122 -10.70 -9.28 -15.95
C CYS A 122 -11.70 -9.96 -15.01
N SER A 123 -12.98 -10.05 -15.40
CA SER A 123 -13.97 -10.86 -14.68
C SER A 123 -13.62 -12.36 -14.66
N LYS A 124 -12.82 -12.83 -15.62
CA LYS A 124 -12.39 -14.23 -15.75
C LYS A 124 -11.11 -14.57 -14.96
N ARG A 125 -10.59 -13.62 -14.16
CA ARG A 125 -9.34 -13.77 -13.38
C ARG A 125 -9.30 -15.04 -12.52
N ALA A 126 -10.43 -15.41 -11.90
CA ALA A 126 -10.51 -16.58 -11.03
C ALA A 126 -10.32 -17.89 -11.81
N THR A 127 -10.87 -17.96 -13.03
CA THR A 127 -10.72 -19.11 -13.92
C THR A 127 -9.28 -19.21 -14.45
N LEU A 128 -8.66 -18.07 -14.79
CA LEU A 128 -7.26 -18.03 -15.19
C LEU A 128 -6.33 -18.51 -14.06
N ARG A 129 -6.56 -18.05 -12.83
CA ARG A 129 -5.84 -18.50 -11.63
C ARG A 129 -5.99 -20.00 -11.42
N ALA A 130 -7.20 -20.54 -11.58
CA ALA A 130 -7.45 -21.98 -11.47
C ALA A 130 -6.66 -22.80 -12.49
N CYS A 131 -6.52 -22.30 -13.72
CA CYS A 131 -5.76 -22.99 -14.76
C CYS A 131 -4.26 -23.02 -14.48
N VAL A 132 -3.70 -21.89 -14.03
CA VAL A 132 -2.30 -21.81 -13.58
C VAL A 132 -2.05 -22.70 -12.37
N SER A 133 -2.97 -22.73 -11.41
CA SER A 133 -2.90 -23.61 -10.25
C SER A 133 -2.91 -25.09 -10.64
N ASN A 134 -3.84 -25.53 -11.49
CA ASN A 134 -3.95 -26.92 -11.93
C ASN A 134 -2.69 -27.39 -12.68
N PHE A 135 -2.15 -26.55 -13.55
CA PHE A 135 -0.91 -26.87 -14.26
C PHE A 135 0.30 -26.97 -13.32
N THR A 136 0.50 -25.96 -12.48
CA THR A 136 1.64 -25.93 -11.55
C THR A 136 1.56 -27.05 -10.52
N GLN A 137 0.36 -27.48 -10.13
CA GLN A 137 0.12 -28.64 -9.26
C GLN A 137 0.56 -29.96 -9.92
N THR A 138 0.28 -30.15 -11.21
CA THR A 138 0.70 -31.37 -11.93
C THR A 138 2.21 -31.37 -12.22
N VAL A 139 2.76 -30.21 -12.60
CA VAL A 139 4.19 -30.07 -12.91
C VAL A 139 5.08 -30.22 -11.66
N GLU A 140 4.55 -29.99 -10.46
CA GLU A 140 5.26 -30.17 -9.18
C GLU A 140 5.93 -31.54 -9.03
N GLN A 141 5.33 -32.58 -9.61
CA GLN A 141 5.85 -33.95 -9.57
C GLN A 141 7.19 -34.07 -10.32
N CYS A 142 7.44 -33.21 -11.30
CA CYS A 142 8.68 -33.16 -12.06
C CYS A 142 9.79 -32.32 -11.40
N LEU A 143 9.46 -31.55 -10.36
CA LEU A 143 10.37 -30.57 -9.75
C LEU A 143 11.18 -31.19 -8.62
N ASP A 144 12.42 -30.72 -8.47
CA ASP A 144 13.31 -31.03 -7.35
C ASP A 144 12.81 -30.34 -6.06
N GLU A 145 13.22 -30.83 -4.89
CA GLU A 145 12.73 -30.35 -3.58
C GLU A 145 12.90 -28.83 -3.39
N LYS A 146 14.04 -28.26 -3.82
CA LYS A 146 14.30 -26.81 -3.80
C LYS A 146 13.47 -26.00 -4.81
N GLU A 147 12.99 -26.64 -5.88
CA GLU A 147 12.16 -25.98 -6.90
C GLU A 147 10.68 -25.98 -6.50
N ARG A 148 10.25 -27.00 -5.72
CA ARG A 148 8.90 -27.06 -5.15
C ARG A 148 8.64 -25.90 -4.19
N GLU A 149 9.66 -25.46 -3.46
CA GLU A 149 9.59 -24.25 -2.61
C GLU A 149 9.28 -22.99 -3.43
N ASN A 150 9.73 -22.93 -4.70
CA ASN A 150 9.53 -21.79 -5.60
C ASN A 150 8.21 -21.83 -6.37
N LYS A 151 7.40 -22.90 -6.23
CA LYS A 151 6.05 -22.98 -6.79
C LYS A 151 5.15 -21.84 -6.29
N LYS A 152 5.26 -21.51 -5.00
CA LYS A 152 4.51 -20.40 -4.38
C LYS A 152 4.88 -19.07 -5.01
N ILE A 153 6.16 -18.87 -5.38
CA ILE A 153 6.62 -17.66 -6.04
C ILE A 153 5.98 -17.52 -7.42
N VAL A 154 5.87 -18.61 -8.20
CA VAL A 154 5.22 -18.59 -9.52
C VAL A 154 3.74 -18.25 -9.42
N LEU A 155 3.03 -18.80 -8.43
CA LEU A 155 1.63 -18.46 -8.16
C LEU A 155 1.49 -17.01 -7.69
N ASN A 156 2.36 -16.54 -6.80
CA ASN A 156 2.37 -15.14 -6.33
C ASN A 156 2.65 -14.16 -7.48
N ILE A 157 3.61 -14.46 -8.37
CA ILE A 157 3.88 -13.66 -9.58
C ILE A 157 2.64 -13.65 -10.49
N THR A 158 1.97 -14.79 -10.66
CA THR A 158 0.74 -14.86 -11.47
C THR A 158 -0.36 -14.00 -10.88
N ASP A 159 -0.60 -14.12 -9.58
CA ASP A 159 -1.62 -13.32 -8.87
C ASP A 159 -1.30 -11.83 -8.93
N SER A 160 -0.03 -11.48 -8.74
CA SER A 160 0.49 -10.13 -8.85
C SER A 160 0.29 -9.49 -10.23
N LEU A 161 0.61 -10.23 -11.30
CA LEU A 161 0.44 -9.75 -12.66
C LEU A 161 -1.04 -9.61 -13.01
N LEU A 162 -1.89 -10.53 -12.54
CA LEU A 162 -3.33 -10.42 -12.72
C LEU A 162 -3.91 -9.22 -11.96
N GLU A 163 -3.48 -8.99 -10.73
CA GLU A 163 -3.89 -7.84 -9.94
C GLU A 163 -3.43 -6.53 -10.56
N PHE A 164 -2.20 -6.49 -11.08
CA PHE A 164 -1.66 -5.33 -11.77
C PHE A 164 -2.38 -5.03 -13.09
N ILE A 165 -2.58 -6.04 -13.95
CA ILE A 165 -3.21 -5.88 -15.27
C ILE A 165 -4.71 -5.58 -15.12
N CYS A 166 -5.39 -6.26 -14.20
CA CYS A 166 -6.82 -6.08 -13.93
C CYS A 166 -7.11 -5.04 -12.85
N PHE A 167 -6.15 -4.18 -12.56
CA PHE A 167 -6.34 -3.01 -11.72
C PHE A 167 -7.50 -2.17 -12.25
N LYS A 168 -8.50 -1.92 -11.39
CA LYS A 168 -9.77 -1.27 -11.77
C LYS A 168 -10.39 -1.85 -13.04
N GLU A 169 -10.54 -3.18 -13.06
CA GLU A 169 -11.14 -3.88 -14.20
C GLU A 169 -10.38 -3.69 -15.53
N GLY A 170 -9.11 -3.24 -15.51
CA GLY A 170 -8.27 -3.09 -16.69
C GLY A 170 -7.81 -1.67 -17.02
N ASP A 171 -7.98 -0.70 -16.13
CA ASP A 171 -7.55 0.69 -16.37
C ASP A 171 -6.06 0.82 -16.68
N ARG A 172 -5.18 0.07 -16.01
CA ARG A 172 -3.72 0.16 -16.26
C ARG A 172 -3.36 -0.33 -17.64
N ILE A 173 -3.98 -1.41 -18.11
CA ILE A 173 -3.76 -1.92 -19.47
C ILE A 173 -4.43 -1.01 -20.51
N ALA A 174 -5.60 -0.44 -20.22
CA ALA A 174 -6.23 0.56 -21.06
C ALA A 174 -5.39 1.84 -21.18
N LEU A 175 -4.79 2.31 -20.09
CA LEU A 175 -3.86 3.44 -20.05
C LEU A 175 -2.58 3.13 -20.84
N PHE A 176 -2.02 1.92 -20.67
CA PHE A 176 -0.87 1.45 -21.44
C PHE A 176 -1.14 1.48 -22.95
N ILE A 177 -2.32 1.00 -23.37
CA ILE A 177 -2.69 0.94 -24.79
C ILE A 177 -3.00 2.33 -25.36
N SER A 178 -3.74 3.16 -24.62
CA SER A 178 -4.09 4.52 -25.05
C SER A 178 -2.86 5.43 -25.16
N ALA A 179 -1.83 5.18 -24.35
CA ALA A 179 -0.52 5.85 -24.44
C ALA A 179 0.39 5.30 -25.57
N GLY A 180 -0.11 4.41 -26.43
CA GLY A 180 0.67 3.82 -27.52
C GLY A 180 1.72 2.80 -27.07
N GLY A 181 1.48 2.13 -25.94
CA GLY A 181 2.37 1.12 -25.37
C GLY A 181 2.70 -0.02 -26.35
N PRO A 182 1.73 -0.67 -27.02
CA PRO A 182 2.01 -1.72 -27.99
C PRO A 182 2.93 -1.27 -29.13
N GLU A 183 2.70 -0.08 -29.69
CA GLU A 183 3.50 0.51 -30.77
C GLU A 183 4.90 0.88 -30.29
N CYS A 184 5.01 1.41 -29.06
CA CYS A 184 6.29 1.67 -28.40
C CYS A 184 7.11 0.38 -28.24
N PHE A 185 6.51 -0.69 -27.72
CA PHE A 185 7.16 -1.99 -27.56
C PHE A 185 7.57 -2.60 -28.91
N GLN A 186 6.70 -2.50 -29.92
CA GLN A 186 7.00 -2.98 -31.28
C GLN A 186 8.20 -2.21 -31.88
N SER A 187 8.23 -0.88 -31.71
CA SER A 187 9.33 -0.04 -32.22
C SER A 187 10.66 -0.29 -31.49
N LYS A 188 10.62 -0.71 -30.22
CA LYS A 188 11.78 -0.95 -29.35
C LYS A 188 12.14 -2.43 -29.22
N GLN A 189 11.48 -3.32 -29.96
CA GLN A 189 11.63 -4.77 -29.85
C GLN A 189 13.09 -5.23 -29.90
N GLN A 190 13.88 -4.75 -30.86
CA GLN A 190 15.30 -5.12 -30.99
C GLN A 190 16.15 -4.63 -29.80
N ALA A 191 15.89 -3.42 -29.30
CA ALA A 191 16.61 -2.87 -28.15
C ALA A 191 16.28 -3.61 -26.84
N ILE A 192 15.01 -3.99 -26.67
CA ILE A 192 14.55 -4.82 -25.55
C ILE A 192 15.17 -6.23 -25.64
N GLN A 193 15.28 -6.80 -26.84
CA GLN A 193 15.99 -8.06 -27.05
C GLN A 193 17.47 -7.94 -26.71
N ASP A 194 18.13 -6.84 -27.08
CA ASP A 194 19.53 -6.61 -26.73
C ASP A 194 19.72 -6.46 -25.21
N CYS A 195 18.77 -5.83 -24.50
CA CYS A 195 18.73 -5.80 -23.04
C CYS A 195 18.66 -7.22 -22.45
N ALA A 196 17.77 -8.08 -22.97
CA ALA A 196 17.64 -9.46 -22.54
C ALA A 196 18.89 -10.30 -22.86
N ASN A 197 19.47 -10.15 -24.05
CA ASN A 197 20.69 -10.84 -24.48
C ASN A 197 21.91 -10.38 -23.68
N ARG A 198 22.02 -9.11 -23.34
CA ARG A 198 23.09 -8.58 -22.50
C ARG A 198 23.00 -9.10 -21.06
N THR A 199 21.78 -9.19 -20.55
CA THR A 199 21.52 -9.62 -19.17
C THR A 199 21.64 -11.14 -19.03
N TYR A 200 21.10 -11.90 -19.98
CA TYR A 200 20.98 -13.36 -19.90
C TYR A 200 21.83 -14.13 -20.91
N GLY A 201 22.57 -13.48 -21.81
CA GLY A 201 23.42 -14.15 -22.82
C GLY A 201 24.55 -14.98 -22.22
N GLY A 202 24.96 -14.69 -20.98
CA GLY A 202 25.91 -15.52 -20.22
C GLY A 202 25.31 -16.84 -19.68
N TYR A 203 24.00 -17.04 -19.85
CA TYR A 203 23.26 -18.24 -19.43
C TYR A 203 22.98 -19.21 -20.61
N VAL A 204 23.29 -18.80 -21.84
CA VAL A 204 23.13 -19.61 -23.05
C VAL A 204 24.36 -20.53 -23.22
N PRO A 205 24.19 -21.86 -23.34
CA PRO A 205 25.29 -22.78 -23.61
C PRO A 205 25.99 -22.43 -24.93
N ARG A 206 27.33 -22.46 -24.96
CA ARG A 206 28.11 -22.24 -26.18
C ARG A 206 28.51 -23.57 -26.80
N THR A 207 28.36 -23.70 -28.11
CA THR A 207 28.91 -24.81 -28.89
C THR A 207 30.41 -24.60 -29.14
N ASP A 208 31.25 -25.58 -28.80
CA ASP A 208 32.67 -25.60 -29.16
C ASP A 208 32.81 -26.18 -30.60
N PRO A 209 33.48 -25.49 -31.56
CA PRO A 209 33.63 -25.97 -32.93
C PRO A 209 34.48 -27.25 -33.09
N THR A 210 35.18 -27.69 -32.04
CA THR A 210 36.16 -28.79 -32.13
C THR A 210 35.61 -30.14 -31.70
N THR A 211 34.46 -30.16 -31.03
CA THR A 211 33.72 -31.38 -30.70
C THR A 211 32.25 -31.12 -31.01
N ASN A 212 31.61 -31.95 -31.84
CA ASN A 212 30.16 -31.93 -32.10
C ASN A 212 29.33 -32.31 -30.85
N GLY A 213 29.64 -31.73 -29.70
CA GLY A 213 28.99 -31.93 -28.42
C GLY A 213 28.91 -30.60 -27.67
N LEU A 214 27.69 -30.27 -27.22
CA LEU A 214 27.46 -29.16 -26.31
C LEU A 214 28.15 -29.44 -24.96
N VAL A 215 29.06 -28.57 -24.53
CA VAL A 215 29.62 -28.61 -23.17
C VAL A 215 28.61 -27.96 -22.22
N GLY A 216 28.15 -28.70 -21.20
CA GLY A 216 27.43 -28.13 -20.05
C GLY A 216 25.94 -28.50 -19.89
N LEU A 217 25.42 -29.46 -20.66
CA LEU A 217 24.01 -29.87 -20.62
C LEU A 217 23.77 -31.19 -19.85
N GLU A 218 24.45 -31.42 -18.73
CA GLU A 218 24.21 -32.62 -17.91
C GLU A 218 22.93 -32.54 -17.05
N SER A 219 22.25 -31.38 -17.00
CA SER A 219 20.96 -31.23 -16.30
C SER A 219 20.21 -29.96 -16.71
N LEU A 220 18.87 -30.03 -16.71
CA LEU A 220 18.00 -28.85 -16.81
C LEU A 220 18.33 -27.85 -15.69
N PRO A 221 18.37 -26.54 -15.97
CA PRO A 221 18.64 -25.52 -14.95
C PRO A 221 17.55 -25.54 -13.85
N SER A 222 18.00 -25.47 -12.59
CA SER A 222 17.13 -25.55 -11.42
C SER A 222 16.40 -24.24 -11.14
N LEU A 223 15.06 -24.23 -11.09
CA LEU A 223 14.17 -23.10 -10.75
C LEU A 223 14.48 -22.50 -9.37
N THR A 224 15.43 -21.55 -9.28
CA THR A 224 15.85 -20.87 -8.03
C THR A 224 16.09 -19.38 -8.22
N PHE A 225 15.70 -18.57 -7.22
CA PHE A 225 15.91 -17.11 -7.16
C PHE A 225 17.06 -16.78 -6.17
N GLY A 226 18.28 -16.64 -6.67
CA GLY A 226 19.44 -16.23 -5.87
C GLY A 226 19.78 -14.75 -6.05
N ILE A 227 20.78 -14.28 -5.29
CA ILE A 227 21.26 -12.88 -5.34
C ILE A 227 21.65 -12.46 -6.76
N LYS A 228 22.25 -13.38 -7.54
CA LYS A 228 22.66 -13.11 -8.92
C LYS A 228 21.45 -12.91 -9.83
N GLU A 229 20.47 -13.79 -9.75
CA GLU A 229 19.25 -13.76 -10.57
C GLU A 229 18.43 -12.50 -10.27
N CYS A 230 18.37 -12.08 -9.01
CA CYS A 230 17.70 -10.85 -8.57
C CYS A 230 18.44 -9.58 -9.03
N ARG A 231 19.78 -9.60 -9.05
CA ARG A 231 20.58 -8.52 -9.62
C ARG A 231 20.37 -8.41 -11.13
N ASP A 232 20.34 -9.54 -11.82
CA ASP A 232 20.10 -9.58 -13.26
C ASP A 232 18.67 -9.10 -13.61
N MET A 233 17.67 -9.39 -12.78
CA MET A 233 16.34 -8.77 -12.92
C MET A 233 16.37 -7.24 -12.82
N THR A 234 17.17 -6.70 -11.89
CA THR A 234 17.32 -5.24 -11.74
C THR A 234 18.04 -4.63 -12.95
N VAL A 235 19.05 -5.31 -13.49
CA VAL A 235 19.75 -4.88 -14.71
C VAL A 235 18.82 -4.89 -15.92
N LEU A 236 17.97 -5.91 -16.05
CA LEU A 236 16.98 -5.98 -17.11
C LEU A 236 15.96 -4.85 -16.99
N GLN A 237 15.41 -4.64 -15.78
CA GLN A 237 14.47 -3.57 -15.48
C GLN A 237 15.03 -2.21 -15.92
N SER A 238 16.22 -1.83 -15.43
CA SER A 238 16.81 -0.54 -15.77
C SER A 238 17.08 -0.39 -17.27
N CYS A 239 17.47 -1.46 -17.96
CA CYS A 239 17.70 -1.43 -19.40
C CYS A 239 16.40 -1.24 -20.20
N VAL A 240 15.37 -2.03 -19.87
CA VAL A 240 14.08 -2.01 -20.58
C VAL A 240 13.36 -0.67 -20.35
N VAL A 241 13.31 -0.19 -19.11
CA VAL A 241 12.68 1.10 -18.78
C VAL A 241 13.38 2.24 -19.52
N ALA A 242 14.72 2.29 -19.53
CA ALA A 242 15.47 3.32 -20.23
C ALA A 242 15.25 3.31 -21.76
N GLU A 243 14.96 2.17 -22.38
CA GLU A 243 14.63 2.10 -23.81
C GLU A 243 13.18 2.52 -24.09
N LEU A 244 12.25 2.23 -23.18
CA LEU A 244 10.84 2.62 -23.27
C LEU A 244 10.61 4.11 -22.97
N GLU A 245 11.44 4.72 -22.12
CA GLU A 245 11.43 6.18 -21.87
C GLU A 245 11.72 7.00 -23.14
N LYS A 246 12.32 6.38 -24.17
CA LYS A 246 12.59 7.01 -25.47
C LYS A 246 11.37 7.01 -26.40
N CYS A 247 10.22 6.52 -25.96
CA CYS A 247 8.97 6.62 -26.69
C CYS A 247 8.34 8.01 -26.53
N SER A 248 7.36 8.35 -27.38
CA SER A 248 6.71 9.66 -27.38
C SER A 248 5.93 9.95 -26.09
N ASP A 249 5.48 8.91 -25.41
CA ASP A 249 4.79 8.98 -24.13
C ASP A 249 5.61 8.17 -23.10
N PRO A 250 5.91 8.70 -21.90
CA PRO A 250 6.65 7.98 -20.86
C PRO A 250 5.79 6.95 -20.10
N THR A 251 4.47 6.96 -20.28
CA THR A 251 3.52 6.09 -19.57
C THR A 251 3.82 4.59 -19.75
N PRO A 252 4.16 4.06 -20.96
CA PRO A 252 4.57 2.68 -21.13
C PRO A 252 5.81 2.30 -20.31
N ALA A 253 6.77 3.22 -20.15
CA ALA A 253 7.97 3.01 -19.34
C ALA A 253 7.64 2.95 -17.84
N ASN A 254 6.81 3.89 -17.35
CA ASN A 254 6.37 3.93 -15.96
C ASN A 254 5.55 2.70 -15.56
N ILE A 255 4.67 2.23 -16.44
CA ILE A 255 3.89 1.01 -16.24
C ILE A 255 4.80 -0.20 -16.20
N MET A 256 5.78 -0.27 -17.12
CA MET A 256 6.74 -1.38 -17.14
C MET A 256 7.64 -1.40 -15.90
N ASP A 257 8.10 -0.24 -15.43
CA ASP A 257 8.86 -0.12 -14.19
C ASP A 257 8.04 -0.59 -12.98
N SER A 258 6.76 -0.20 -12.94
CA SER A 258 5.83 -0.64 -11.91
C SER A 258 5.64 -2.16 -11.90
N ILE A 259 5.56 -2.81 -13.08
CA ILE A 259 5.50 -4.27 -13.19
C ILE A 259 6.76 -4.92 -12.64
N PHE A 260 7.95 -4.44 -13.01
CA PHE A 260 9.21 -4.98 -12.50
C PHE A 260 9.33 -4.85 -10.98
N ASN A 261 8.94 -3.70 -10.43
CA ASN A 261 8.91 -3.46 -8.99
C ASN A 261 7.92 -4.40 -8.29
N PHE A 262 6.74 -4.62 -8.86
CA PHE A 262 5.75 -5.55 -8.31
C PHE A 262 6.28 -6.99 -8.29
N VAL A 263 6.88 -7.46 -9.40
CA VAL A 263 7.50 -8.79 -9.49
C VAL A 263 8.65 -8.94 -8.49
N ARG A 264 9.43 -7.87 -8.24
CA ARG A 264 10.49 -7.88 -7.22
C ARG A 264 9.96 -8.01 -5.79
N ARG A 265 8.84 -7.37 -5.46
CA ARG A 265 8.20 -7.44 -4.13
C ARG A 265 7.66 -8.82 -3.80
N VAL A 266 7.16 -9.54 -4.81
CA VAL A 266 6.59 -10.89 -4.64
C VAL A 266 7.60 -12.01 -4.84
N THR A 267 8.87 -11.66 -5.05
CA THR A 267 9.99 -12.60 -5.09
C THR A 267 10.91 -12.36 -3.89
N PRO A 268 11.78 -13.32 -3.52
CA PRO A 268 12.77 -13.12 -2.46
C PRO A 268 13.81 -12.03 -2.77
N CYS A 269 13.73 -11.40 -3.95
CA CYS A 269 14.75 -10.51 -4.47
C CYS A 269 14.93 -9.23 -3.67
N GLU A 270 13.85 -8.64 -3.16
CA GLU A 270 13.95 -7.45 -2.31
C GLU A 270 14.74 -7.75 -1.03
N ASN A 271 14.37 -8.81 -0.31
CA ASN A 271 15.05 -9.23 0.91
C ASN A 271 16.51 -9.68 0.67
N LEU A 272 16.77 -10.42 -0.42
CA LEU A 272 18.11 -10.90 -0.76
C LEU A 272 19.06 -9.78 -1.17
N LEU A 273 18.59 -8.78 -1.91
CA LEU A 273 19.40 -7.63 -2.31
C LEU A 273 19.66 -6.70 -1.12
N ASN A 274 18.66 -6.48 -0.26
CA ASN A 274 18.81 -5.67 0.95
C ASN A 274 19.80 -6.32 1.94
N ALA A 275 19.72 -7.64 2.15
CA ALA A 275 20.67 -8.37 2.99
C ALA A 275 22.12 -8.34 2.43
N ALA A 276 22.28 -8.39 1.10
CA ALA A 276 23.59 -8.30 0.46
C ALA A 276 24.22 -6.89 0.57
N GLN A 277 23.41 -5.84 0.58
CA GLN A 277 23.86 -4.45 0.79
C GLN A 277 24.30 -4.21 2.24
N SER A 278 23.56 -4.74 3.23
CA SER A 278 23.93 -4.67 4.65
C SER A 278 25.22 -5.44 4.99
N ALA A 279 25.49 -6.55 4.29
CA ALA A 279 26.75 -7.29 4.41
C ALA A 279 27.96 -6.58 3.77
N ALA A 280 27.74 -5.73 2.77
CA ALA A 280 28.80 -4.91 2.16
C ALA A 280 29.15 -3.68 3.00
N ALA A 281 28.19 -3.12 3.75
CA ALA A 281 28.39 -1.95 4.61
C ALA A 281 29.15 -2.26 5.92
N THR A 282 29.15 -3.51 6.38
CA THR A 282 29.88 -3.96 7.59
C THR A 282 31.35 -4.28 7.34
N GLY A 283 31.81 -4.15 6.09
CA GLY A 283 33.16 -4.51 5.65
C GLY A 283 34.17 -3.36 5.57
N THR A 284 33.99 -2.21 6.23
CA THR A 284 35.08 -1.21 6.34
C THR A 284 34.86 -0.25 7.51
N GLN A 285 35.51 -0.48 8.66
CA GLN A 285 36.18 0.55 9.48
C GLN A 285 36.69 -0.05 10.80
N SER A 286 38.01 -0.13 10.93
CA SER A 286 38.73 -0.26 12.20
C SER A 286 39.85 0.77 12.21
N GLY A 287 39.82 1.73 13.15
CA GLY A 287 40.96 2.62 13.38
C GLY A 287 40.68 3.90 14.16
N SER A 288 41.15 3.91 15.41
CA SER A 288 41.55 5.05 16.27
C SER A 288 40.51 5.99 16.91
N SER A 289 40.19 5.67 18.17
CA SER A 289 40.55 6.39 19.42
C SER A 289 40.60 7.93 19.51
N ALA A 290 39.92 8.41 20.57
CA ALA A 290 40.40 9.31 21.64
C ALA A 290 39.79 10.72 21.77
N SER A 291 38.99 10.87 22.85
CA SER A 291 39.00 11.92 23.89
C SER A 291 39.02 13.41 23.52
N HIS A 292 38.08 14.18 24.07
CA HIS A 292 38.37 15.17 25.13
C HIS A 292 37.10 15.69 25.83
N MET A 293 37.15 15.67 27.16
CA MET A 293 36.25 16.37 28.08
C MET A 293 36.52 17.88 28.08
N GLY A 294 35.49 18.68 28.39
CA GLY A 294 35.62 20.09 28.79
C GLY A 294 34.38 20.58 29.53
N ALA A 295 34.47 20.61 30.86
CA ALA A 295 33.49 21.18 31.79
C ALA A 295 33.70 22.69 31.99
N LEU A 296 32.65 23.43 32.39
CA LEU A 296 32.62 24.64 33.25
C LEU A 296 31.13 25.08 33.37
N SER A 297 30.44 24.96 34.51
CA SER A 297 30.50 25.78 35.75
C SER A 297 30.26 27.28 35.49
N THR A 298 29.47 28.09 36.20
CA THR A 298 28.59 28.04 37.40
C THR A 298 28.08 29.50 37.60
N ILE A 299 27.14 29.72 38.55
CA ILE A 299 26.81 30.96 39.31
C ILE A 299 25.56 31.74 38.82
N ALA A 300 24.39 31.66 39.49
CA ALA A 300 23.90 32.42 40.69
C ALA A 300 23.42 33.86 40.33
N ILE A 301 22.38 34.52 40.89
CA ILE A 301 21.67 34.45 42.18
C ILE A 301 20.40 35.36 42.12
N LEU A 302 19.31 34.91 42.75
CA LEU A 302 18.33 35.60 43.62
C LEU A 302 17.51 36.88 43.25
N SER A 303 16.21 36.77 43.64
CA SER A 303 15.35 37.75 44.36
C SER A 303 14.42 38.70 43.58
N ILE A 304 13.22 39.15 44.02
CA ILE A 304 12.24 38.84 45.10
C ILE A 304 10.95 39.65 44.76
N VAL A 305 9.77 39.04 44.96
CA VAL A 305 8.43 39.53 45.40
C VAL A 305 7.95 40.99 45.13
N LEU A 306 6.76 41.13 44.50
CA LEU A 306 5.53 41.86 44.93
C LEU A 306 4.49 41.82 43.77
N SER A 307 3.36 41.10 43.87
CA SER A 307 2.06 41.45 44.51
C SER A 307 1.05 42.16 43.59
N LEU A 308 -0.01 41.40 43.26
CA LEU A 308 -1.45 41.72 43.34
C LEU A 308 -2.10 42.84 42.48
N VAL A 309 -3.32 42.50 42.04
CA VAL A 309 -4.47 43.33 41.60
C VAL A 309 -4.55 43.68 40.11
N THR A 310 -5.37 42.94 39.35
CA THR A 310 -6.71 43.44 38.95
C THR A 310 -7.51 42.34 38.24
N SER A 311 -8.71 42.09 38.76
CA SER A 311 -9.81 41.39 38.11
C SER A 311 -10.22 42.08 36.81
N GLY A 312 -10.49 41.31 35.76
CA GLY A 312 -11.10 41.80 34.52
C GLY A 312 -11.82 40.69 33.78
N LYS A 313 -13.14 40.79 33.71
CA LYS A 313 -14.13 39.82 33.21
C LYS A 313 -13.83 39.19 31.83
N ARG A 314 -13.90 37.86 31.82
CA ARG A 314 -14.69 36.97 30.94
C ARG A 314 -15.44 37.66 29.78
N ALA A 315 -15.02 37.36 28.56
CA ALA A 315 -15.90 37.31 27.39
C ALA A 315 -15.80 35.88 26.82
N GLU A 316 -16.88 35.12 26.98
CA GLU A 316 -17.07 33.80 26.39
C GLU A 316 -17.19 33.95 24.87
N PHE A 317 -16.21 33.37 24.14
CA PHE A 317 -16.45 32.88 22.80
C PHE A 317 -16.59 31.36 22.93
N THR A 318 -17.83 30.88 22.78
CA THR A 318 -18.14 29.46 22.68
C THR A 318 -17.56 28.95 21.37
N SER A 319 -16.45 28.21 21.44
CA SER A 319 -15.93 27.43 20.32
C SER A 319 -16.67 26.09 20.33
N ASP A 320 -17.52 25.89 19.32
CA ASP A 320 -18.16 24.61 19.03
C ASP A 320 -17.09 23.59 18.56
N GLU A 321 -16.39 22.98 19.51
CA GLU A 321 -15.37 21.93 19.33
C GLU A 321 -16.00 20.52 19.29
N ASP A 322 -17.09 20.32 18.54
CA ASP A 322 -17.83 19.04 18.52
C ASP A 322 -18.16 18.51 17.09
N SER A 323 -17.29 18.81 16.11
CA SER A 323 -17.35 18.18 14.78
C SER A 323 -16.19 17.22 14.51
N ILE A 324 -15.75 16.45 15.50
CA ILE A 324 -15.01 15.20 15.25
C ILE A 324 -16.04 14.11 14.98
N ASN A 325 -16.62 14.13 13.78
CA ASN A 325 -17.40 13.00 13.26
C ASN A 325 -17.57 13.17 11.75
N ASN A 326 -16.70 12.47 11.00
CA ASN A 326 -16.86 11.76 9.73
C ASN A 326 -17.90 12.18 8.65
N ASP A 327 -18.52 13.36 8.72
CA ASP A 327 -19.38 13.92 7.66
C ASP A 327 -18.56 14.72 6.62
N ALA A 328 -17.22 14.60 6.66
CA ALA A 328 -16.31 15.08 5.61
C ALA A 328 -15.80 13.97 4.67
N CYS A 329 -16.33 12.74 4.76
CA CYS A 329 -16.30 11.84 3.61
C CYS A 329 -17.36 12.35 2.63
N SER A 330 -16.96 13.26 1.74
CA SER A 330 -17.70 13.43 0.50
C SER A 330 -17.59 12.08 -0.23
N GLU A 331 -18.60 11.22 -0.13
CA GLU A 331 -18.79 10.15 -1.10
C GLU A 331 -19.01 10.84 -2.45
N THR A 332 -17.92 11.12 -3.15
CA THR A 332 -17.98 11.62 -4.51
C THR A 332 -18.48 10.46 -5.36
N SER A 333 -19.78 10.46 -5.67
CA SER A 333 -20.24 9.76 -6.86
C SER A 333 -19.44 10.39 -8.02
N GLY A 334 -18.61 9.60 -8.70
CA GLY A 334 -17.65 10.06 -9.74
C GLY A 334 -18.25 10.74 -10.97
N GLN A 335 -19.50 11.25 -10.90
CA GLN A 335 -20.21 11.94 -11.97
C GLN A 335 -20.73 13.34 -11.60
N SER A 336 -20.28 13.94 -10.50
CA SER A 336 -20.10 15.39 -10.49
C SER A 336 -19.02 15.76 -9.50
N ASP A 337 -18.03 16.52 -9.97
CA ASP A 337 -17.71 17.83 -9.40
C ASP A 337 -16.45 18.33 -10.10
N ASN A 338 -16.66 18.90 -11.30
CA ASN A 338 -15.61 19.67 -11.95
C ASN A 338 -15.64 21.10 -11.43
N ARG A 339 -14.65 21.39 -10.58
CA ARG A 339 -14.12 22.71 -10.17
C ARG A 339 -15.11 23.68 -9.52
N SER A 340 -14.99 23.83 -8.21
CA SER A 340 -15.29 25.07 -7.51
C SER A 340 -14.18 25.46 -6.52
N VAL A 341 -12.94 25.55 -6.99
CA VAL A 341 -11.90 26.35 -6.32
C VAL A 341 -11.00 26.89 -7.43
N LEU A 342 -10.98 28.21 -7.60
CA LEU A 342 -9.95 29.06 -8.24
C LEU A 342 -10.61 30.38 -8.70
N GLU A 343 -10.82 31.27 -7.73
CA GLU A 343 -10.74 32.74 -7.81
C GLU A 343 -9.72 33.07 -6.69
N ASP A 344 -8.66 33.86 -6.81
CA ASP A 344 -8.09 34.74 -7.82
C ASP A 344 -6.57 34.62 -7.69
N ALA A 345 -5.85 34.45 -8.81
CA ALA A 345 -4.39 34.41 -8.82
C ALA A 345 -3.90 35.33 -9.93
N ASN A 346 -3.79 36.63 -9.63
CA ASN A 346 -2.97 37.50 -10.47
C ASN A 346 -2.37 38.74 -9.78
N ASP A 347 -2.39 38.87 -8.45
CA ASP A 347 -1.71 39.98 -7.75
C ASP A 347 -0.87 39.54 -6.52
N ASN A 348 -0.68 38.23 -6.28
CA ASN A 348 -0.34 37.71 -4.94
C ASN A 348 1.14 37.34 -4.67
N GLU A 349 2.10 37.45 -5.60
CA GLU A 349 3.48 36.96 -5.31
C GLU A 349 4.17 37.74 -4.17
N VAL A 350 3.94 39.05 -4.08
CA VAL A 350 4.46 39.88 -2.97
C VAL A 350 3.70 39.62 -1.67
N GLU A 351 2.41 39.27 -1.77
CA GLU A 351 1.54 38.99 -0.62
C GLU A 351 1.79 37.58 -0.05
N GLU A 352 2.12 36.59 -0.89
CA GLU A 352 2.51 35.23 -0.47
C GLU A 352 3.85 35.22 0.27
N LEU A 353 4.85 35.98 -0.20
CA LEU A 353 6.14 36.11 0.48
C LEU A 353 5.98 36.80 1.85
N ALA A 354 5.21 37.89 1.91
CA ALA A 354 4.94 38.60 3.17
C ALA A 354 4.14 37.73 4.18
N GLN A 355 3.19 36.93 3.68
CA GLN A 355 2.48 35.97 4.51
C GLN A 355 3.42 34.88 5.03
N GLN A 356 4.31 34.35 4.20
CA GLN A 356 5.29 33.33 4.59
C GLN A 356 6.25 33.85 5.68
N GLU A 357 6.79 35.06 5.52
CA GLU A 357 7.66 35.69 6.53
C GLU A 357 6.92 35.91 7.87
N ALA A 358 5.66 36.37 7.82
CA ALA A 358 4.85 36.55 9.02
C ALA A 358 4.52 35.23 9.74
N PHE A 359 4.39 34.13 9.01
CA PHE A 359 4.23 32.80 9.60
C PHE A 359 5.53 32.32 10.27
N GLU A 360 6.68 32.51 9.62
CA GLU A 360 7.98 32.16 10.20
C GLU A 360 8.28 32.97 11.46
N GLU A 361 7.95 34.26 11.49
CA GLU A 361 8.11 35.10 12.68
C GLU A 361 7.27 34.57 13.85
N LYS A 362 5.98 34.29 13.62
CA LYS A 362 5.11 33.68 14.64
C LYS A 362 5.63 32.33 15.12
N LEU A 363 6.21 31.53 14.22
CA LEU A 363 6.80 30.25 14.59
C LEU A 363 8.06 30.43 15.45
N LYS A 364 8.93 31.40 15.12
CA LYS A 364 10.09 31.76 15.95
C LYS A 364 9.66 32.18 17.35
N GLU A 365 8.67 33.07 17.46
CA GLU A 365 8.12 33.50 18.75
C GLU A 365 7.57 32.33 19.57
N ALA A 366 6.85 31.41 18.92
CA ALA A 366 6.34 30.22 19.59
C ALA A 366 7.47 29.28 20.06
N ILE A 367 8.51 29.08 19.25
CA ILE A 367 9.68 28.27 19.61
C ILE A 367 10.42 28.90 20.81
N ASP A 368 10.66 30.21 20.80
CA ASP A 368 11.28 30.93 21.92
C ASP A 368 10.44 30.79 23.20
N GLY A 369 9.12 30.81 23.04
CA GLY A 369 8.14 30.63 24.11
C GLY A 369 8.11 29.22 24.75
N LEU A 370 8.71 28.20 24.13
CA LEU A 370 8.75 26.84 24.66
C LEU A 370 9.52 26.72 25.99
N THR A 371 10.39 27.69 26.30
CA THR A 371 11.21 27.70 27.52
C THR A 371 10.63 28.57 28.64
N GLN A 372 9.40 29.08 28.47
CA GLN A 372 8.74 29.91 29.47
C GLN A 372 8.62 29.23 30.84
N LYS A 373 8.72 30.01 31.91
CA LYS A 373 8.53 29.51 33.29
C LYS A 373 7.12 28.99 33.54
N SER A 374 6.12 29.62 32.93
CA SER A 374 4.70 29.27 33.05
C SER A 374 4.39 28.01 32.25
N ALA A 375 3.85 26.97 32.90
CA ALA A 375 3.38 25.76 32.23
C ALA A 375 2.31 26.05 31.18
N LYS A 376 1.31 26.87 31.54
CA LYS A 376 0.26 27.31 30.61
C LYS A 376 0.83 28.08 29.40
N GLY A 377 1.86 28.89 29.64
CA GLY A 377 2.56 29.61 28.57
C GLY A 377 3.25 28.66 27.58
N ARG A 378 3.96 27.65 28.10
CA ARG A 378 4.56 26.59 27.28
C ARG A 378 3.52 25.79 26.50
N THR A 379 2.40 25.41 27.12
CA THR A 379 1.30 24.70 26.45
C THR A 379 0.73 25.50 25.28
N ILE A 380 0.53 26.81 25.45
CA ILE A 380 0.07 27.69 24.35
C ILE A 380 1.08 27.69 23.20
N CYS A 381 2.38 27.73 23.52
CA CYS A 381 3.44 27.69 22.51
C CYS A 381 3.47 26.33 21.78
N PHE A 382 3.39 25.20 22.51
CA PHE A 382 3.27 23.87 21.91
C PHE A 382 2.09 23.81 20.92
N THR A 383 0.91 24.24 21.35
CA THR A 383 -0.29 24.27 20.49
C THR A 383 -0.16 25.23 19.30
N GLY A 384 0.53 26.35 19.48
CA GLY A 384 0.85 27.27 18.38
C GLY A 384 1.69 26.59 17.30
N ILE A 385 2.74 25.87 17.71
CA ILE A 385 3.60 25.13 16.79
C ILE A 385 2.83 23.97 16.13
N GLU A 386 2.03 23.21 16.90
CA GLU A 386 1.18 22.13 16.38
C GLU A 386 0.31 22.62 15.22
N LYS A 387 -0.38 23.75 15.41
CA LYS A 387 -1.25 24.33 14.39
C LYS A 387 -0.51 24.74 13.12
N ILE A 388 0.70 25.29 13.27
CA ILE A 388 1.52 25.69 12.12
C ILE A 388 2.02 24.45 11.37
N PHE A 389 2.59 23.47 12.09
CA PHE A 389 3.12 22.24 11.49
C PHE A 389 2.05 21.37 10.83
N ALA A 390 0.79 21.46 11.27
CA ALA A 390 -0.31 20.73 10.66
C ALA A 390 -0.74 21.30 9.29
N ILE A 391 -0.56 22.61 9.06
CA ILE A 391 -1.06 23.32 7.87
C ILE A 391 0.04 23.85 6.94
N LYS A 392 1.31 23.64 7.27
CA LYS A 392 2.46 24.09 6.49
C LYS A 392 3.57 23.04 6.56
N TYR A 393 4.26 22.84 5.45
CA TYR A 393 5.45 22.00 5.37
C TYR A 393 6.69 22.88 5.16
N ILE A 394 7.59 22.91 6.13
CA ILE A 394 8.76 23.80 6.20
C ILE A 394 10.01 23.04 6.74
N PRO A 395 10.44 21.98 6.05
CA PRO A 395 11.42 21.02 6.56
C PRO A 395 12.76 21.67 6.95
N ASP A 396 13.35 22.52 6.10
CA ASP A 396 14.67 23.13 6.34
C ASP A 396 14.68 24.05 7.57
N PHE A 397 13.65 24.88 7.71
CA PHE A 397 13.51 25.80 8.85
C PHE A 397 13.45 25.04 10.19
N VAL A 398 12.76 23.90 10.19
CA VAL A 398 12.58 23.03 11.35
C VAL A 398 13.85 22.23 11.62
N GLU A 399 14.53 21.75 10.58
CA GLU A 399 15.79 21.02 10.67
C GLU A 399 16.89 21.86 11.34
N ASP A 400 16.96 23.16 11.06
CA ASP A 400 17.88 24.11 11.72
C ASP A 400 17.61 24.27 13.22
N ARG A 401 16.36 24.04 13.66
CA ARG A 401 15.89 24.28 15.04
C ARG A 401 15.51 22.99 15.78
N LYS A 402 15.72 21.84 15.16
CA LYS A 402 15.27 20.53 15.66
C LYS A 402 15.68 20.25 17.10
N MET A 403 16.92 20.61 17.46
CA MET A 403 17.46 20.35 18.80
C MET A 403 16.67 21.09 19.87
N THR A 404 16.35 22.37 19.63
CA THR A 404 15.57 23.20 20.57
C THR A 404 14.15 22.68 20.72
N ILE A 405 13.50 22.32 19.60
CA ILE A 405 12.12 21.82 19.60
C ILE A 405 12.06 20.45 20.28
N ALA A 406 12.99 19.55 19.96
CA ALA A 406 13.06 18.20 20.54
C ALA A 406 13.34 18.25 22.04
N ASP A 407 14.32 19.03 22.50
CA ASP A 407 14.64 19.22 23.92
C ASP A 407 13.48 19.85 24.70
N ALA A 408 12.79 20.84 24.12
CA ALA A 408 11.57 21.38 24.71
C ALA A 408 10.45 20.33 24.82
N THR A 409 10.24 19.54 23.76
CA THR A 409 9.25 18.46 23.71
C THR A 409 9.55 17.40 24.77
N GLU A 410 10.80 16.95 24.87
CA GLU A 410 11.25 16.00 25.88
C GLU A 410 11.01 16.53 27.30
N ARG A 411 11.34 17.80 27.56
CA ARG A 411 11.05 18.44 28.86
C ARG A 411 9.55 18.51 29.14
N GLY A 412 8.73 18.87 28.14
CA GLY A 412 7.27 18.91 28.26
C GLY A 412 6.70 17.55 28.64
N LEU A 413 7.24 16.47 28.07
CA LEU A 413 6.88 15.10 28.41
C LEU A 413 7.35 14.69 29.82
N LYS A 414 8.62 14.92 30.16
CA LYS A 414 9.23 14.48 31.43
C LYS A 414 8.75 15.28 32.64
N LYS A 415 8.67 16.60 32.50
CA LYS A 415 8.41 17.54 33.61
C LYS A 415 7.01 18.14 33.58
N GLY A 416 6.36 18.18 32.41
CA GLY A 416 5.00 18.68 32.29
C GLY A 416 3.97 17.72 32.89
N ARG A 417 2.72 18.17 32.94
CA ARG A 417 1.56 17.40 33.42
C ARG A 417 0.33 17.72 32.57
N GLY A 418 -0.58 16.75 32.45
CA GLY A 418 -1.90 16.95 31.81
C GLY A 418 -1.77 17.42 30.36
N ASP A 419 -2.30 18.61 30.07
CA ASP A 419 -2.31 19.21 28.73
C ASP A 419 -0.90 19.46 28.17
N GLU A 420 0.08 19.79 29.03
CA GLU A 420 1.46 20.01 28.59
C GLU A 420 2.09 18.70 28.05
N GLN A 421 1.85 17.56 28.70
CA GLN A 421 2.32 16.27 28.21
C GLN A 421 1.59 15.87 26.92
N SER A 422 0.28 16.11 26.87
CA SER A 422 -0.55 15.78 25.71
C SER A 422 -0.11 16.55 24.45
N THR A 423 0.10 17.86 24.59
CA THR A 423 0.56 18.73 23.51
C THR A 423 2.01 18.44 23.12
N ALA A 424 2.89 18.15 24.08
CA ALA A 424 4.25 17.73 23.77
C ALA A 424 4.28 16.40 22.99
N ALA A 425 3.45 15.42 23.37
CA ALA A 425 3.36 14.14 22.65
C ALA A 425 2.92 14.33 21.19
N ARG A 426 1.89 15.13 20.93
CA ARG A 426 1.45 15.46 19.57
C ARG A 426 2.50 16.25 18.79
N LEU A 427 3.14 17.24 19.41
CA LEU A 427 4.23 17.97 18.73
C LEU A 427 5.36 17.02 18.30
N SER A 428 5.67 15.97 19.07
CA SER A 428 6.68 14.99 18.67
C SER A 428 6.35 14.32 17.33
N THR A 429 5.08 13.99 17.10
CA THR A 429 4.61 13.39 15.84
C THR A 429 4.63 14.36 14.67
N LEU A 430 4.20 15.61 14.89
CA LEU A 430 4.26 16.65 13.86
C LEU A 430 5.71 17.01 13.51
N LEU A 431 6.62 16.94 14.49
CA LEU A 431 8.05 17.13 14.24
C LEU A 431 8.59 16.01 13.35
N CYS A 432 8.24 14.74 13.58
CA CYS A 432 8.63 13.64 12.69
C CYS A 432 7.99 13.82 11.27
N VAL A 433 6.78 14.39 11.12
CA VAL A 433 6.22 14.76 9.79
C VAL A 433 7.04 15.84 9.08
N GLN A 434 7.49 16.88 9.79
CA GLN A 434 8.31 17.95 9.20
C GLN A 434 9.70 17.46 8.81
N LEU A 435 10.30 16.62 9.66
CA LEU A 435 11.67 16.15 9.51
C LEU A 435 11.81 14.89 8.65
N GLY A 436 10.73 14.29 8.16
CA GLY A 436 10.74 12.97 7.51
C GLY A 436 11.70 12.80 6.33
N ALA A 437 12.19 13.89 5.72
CA ALA A 437 13.23 13.86 4.69
C ALA A 437 14.66 13.74 5.23
N PHE A 438 14.85 13.72 6.56
CA PHE A 438 16.14 13.75 7.24
C PHE A 438 16.26 12.62 8.27
N GLU A 439 17.49 12.13 8.48
CA GLU A 439 17.82 11.17 9.56
C GLU A 439 17.49 11.71 10.97
N SER A 440 17.35 13.03 11.10
CA SER A 440 16.92 13.71 12.33
C SER A 440 15.55 13.23 12.84
N ALA A 441 14.64 12.81 11.96
CA ALA A 441 13.34 12.29 12.36
C ALA A 441 13.48 10.99 13.19
N GLU A 442 14.31 10.05 12.74
CA GLU A 442 14.61 8.80 13.45
C GLU A 442 15.22 9.06 14.83
N MET A 443 16.15 10.01 14.92
CA MET A 443 16.83 10.38 16.16
C MET A 443 15.84 10.89 17.22
N VAL A 444 14.99 11.84 16.85
CA VAL A 444 13.97 12.41 17.76
C VAL A 444 12.99 11.32 18.22
N CYS A 445 12.50 10.53 17.27
CA CYS A 445 11.55 9.47 17.53
C CYS A 445 12.16 8.40 18.49
N ARG A 446 13.44 8.02 18.33
CA ARG A 446 14.18 7.13 19.25
C ARG A 446 14.35 7.72 20.65
N ASP A 447 14.80 8.96 20.75
CA ASP A 447 15.14 9.60 22.03
C ASP A 447 13.88 9.79 22.91
N LEU A 448 12.72 10.02 22.27
CA LEU A 448 11.44 10.19 22.97
C LEU A 448 10.73 8.88 23.31
N LYS A 449 11.00 7.76 22.62
CA LYS A 449 10.33 6.45 22.78
C LYS A 449 10.22 6.04 24.25
N SER A 450 11.32 6.03 24.98
CA SER A 450 11.36 5.58 26.39
C SER A 450 10.46 6.41 27.31
N THR A 451 10.39 7.72 27.09
CA THR A 451 9.58 8.64 27.89
C THR A 451 8.10 8.48 27.56
N LEU A 452 7.75 8.38 26.27
CA LEU A 452 6.37 8.15 25.83
C LEU A 452 5.83 6.81 26.34
N THR A 453 6.64 5.73 26.25
CA THR A 453 6.32 4.41 26.81
C THR A 453 6.05 4.46 28.31
N PHE A 454 6.91 5.17 29.05
CA PHE A 454 6.73 5.36 30.49
C PHE A 454 5.39 6.05 30.81
N ILE A 455 5.08 7.17 30.12
CA ILE A 455 3.85 7.93 30.39
C ILE A 455 2.62 7.12 29.99
N ALA A 456 2.62 6.44 28.83
CA ALA A 456 1.48 5.63 28.39
C ALA A 456 1.08 4.54 29.41
N ASN A 457 2.07 3.96 30.10
CA ASN A 457 1.87 2.92 31.10
C ASN A 457 1.68 3.44 32.54
N ASP A 458 1.91 4.73 32.79
CA ASP A 458 1.78 5.32 34.13
C ASP A 458 0.32 5.61 34.48
N ASN A 459 -0.26 4.80 35.37
CA ASN A 459 -1.63 5.02 35.86
C ASN A 459 -1.81 6.30 36.70
N ALA A 460 -0.71 6.94 37.15
CA ALA A 460 -0.77 8.24 37.82
C ALA A 460 -0.83 9.42 36.83
N ALA A 461 -0.47 9.21 35.56
CA ALA A 461 -0.62 10.22 34.51
C ALA A 461 -2.09 10.38 34.11
N SER A 462 -2.46 11.57 33.62
CA SER A 462 -3.82 11.81 33.14
C SER A 462 -4.15 10.90 31.96
N VAL A 463 -5.39 10.38 31.93
CA VAL A 463 -5.88 9.48 30.88
C VAL A 463 -5.70 10.06 29.48
N HIS A 464 -5.93 11.36 29.32
CA HIS A 464 -5.71 12.07 28.05
C HIS A 464 -4.23 12.06 27.61
N ALA A 465 -3.30 12.43 28.50
CA ALA A 465 -1.87 12.38 28.18
C ALA A 465 -1.39 10.96 27.82
N ARG A 466 -1.91 9.93 28.50
CA ARG A 466 -1.63 8.54 28.16
C ARG A 466 -2.12 8.19 26.76
N ALA A 467 -3.31 8.64 26.38
CA ALA A 467 -3.90 8.40 25.07
C ALA A 467 -3.09 9.06 23.96
N GLU A 468 -2.66 10.31 24.16
CA GLU A 468 -1.78 11.01 23.23
C GLU A 468 -0.38 10.39 23.16
N CYS A 469 0.16 9.85 24.26
CA CYS A 469 1.42 9.11 24.22
C CYS A 469 1.31 7.78 23.46
N CYS A 470 0.18 7.06 23.59
CA CYS A 470 -0.09 5.85 22.79
C CYS A 470 -0.08 6.17 21.30
N TRP A 471 -0.79 7.24 20.93
CA TRP A 471 -0.83 7.71 19.55
C TRP A 471 0.55 8.15 19.06
N ALA A 472 1.28 8.92 19.87
CA ALA A 472 2.60 9.40 19.52
C ALA A 472 3.60 8.27 19.28
N LEU A 473 3.59 7.23 20.12
CA LEU A 473 4.44 6.04 19.91
C LEU A 473 4.17 5.38 18.55
N ALA A 474 2.91 5.10 18.24
CA ALA A 474 2.56 4.41 17.00
C ALA A 474 2.79 5.28 15.77
N MET A 475 2.45 6.57 15.84
CA MET A 475 2.63 7.49 14.72
C MET A 475 4.11 7.78 14.45
N ASN A 476 4.92 7.95 15.49
CA ASN A 476 6.37 8.10 15.37
C ASN A 476 7.03 6.86 14.75
N GLN A 477 6.59 5.67 15.18
CA GLN A 477 7.06 4.42 14.60
C GLN A 477 6.64 4.32 13.12
N PHE A 478 5.38 4.59 12.80
CA PHE A 478 4.85 4.56 11.44
C PHE A 478 5.56 5.53 10.48
N LEU A 479 5.86 6.75 10.93
CA LEU A 479 6.43 7.80 10.09
C LEU A 479 7.94 7.68 9.91
N SER A 480 8.66 7.25 10.94
CA SER A 480 10.12 7.42 10.98
C SER A 480 10.91 6.15 11.25
N SER A 481 10.30 5.03 11.68
CA SER A 481 11.08 3.86 12.12
C SER A 481 10.63 2.56 11.46
N ASN A 482 11.59 1.85 10.89
CA ASN A 482 11.38 0.53 10.29
C ASN A 482 11.84 -0.61 11.21
N ASP A 483 12.13 -0.34 12.49
CA ASP A 483 12.55 -1.39 13.43
C ASP A 483 11.35 -2.27 13.85
N VAL A 484 11.38 -3.52 13.41
CA VAL A 484 10.36 -4.53 13.71
C VAL A 484 10.30 -4.81 15.21
N THR A 485 11.43 -4.76 15.92
CA THR A 485 11.49 -4.99 17.38
C THR A 485 10.72 -3.91 18.11
N ASP A 486 10.98 -2.65 17.78
CA ASP A 486 10.29 -1.50 18.35
C ASP A 486 8.79 -1.53 18.04
N THR A 487 8.44 -1.87 16.80
CA THR A 487 7.05 -2.06 16.37
C THR A 487 6.34 -3.09 17.24
N MET A 488 6.97 -4.24 17.47
CA MET A 488 6.42 -5.33 18.28
C MET A 488 6.30 -4.96 19.75
N GLU A 489 7.30 -4.29 20.34
CA GLU A 489 7.28 -3.82 21.72
C GLU A 489 6.14 -2.81 21.96
N ILE A 490 6.01 -1.83 21.06
CA ILE A 490 4.95 -0.81 21.15
C ILE A 490 3.58 -1.48 20.95
N ALA A 491 3.44 -2.37 19.96
CA ALA A 491 2.20 -3.09 19.74
C ALA A 491 1.79 -3.93 20.97
N GLN A 492 2.75 -4.60 21.62
CA GLN A 492 2.48 -5.33 22.86
C GLN A 492 2.03 -4.41 23.99
N LEU A 493 2.71 -3.27 24.19
CA LEU A 493 2.31 -2.26 25.18
C LEU A 493 0.86 -1.79 24.95
N LEU A 494 0.52 -1.44 23.71
CA LEU A 494 -0.80 -0.95 23.34
C LEU A 494 -1.87 -2.03 23.60
N SER A 495 -1.59 -3.29 23.25
CA SER A 495 -2.48 -4.43 23.53
C SER A 495 -2.73 -4.66 25.01
N SER A 496 -1.73 -4.44 25.85
CA SER A 496 -1.86 -4.49 27.31
C SER A 496 -2.79 -3.40 27.82
N ILE A 497 -2.70 -2.18 27.29
CA ILE A 497 -3.53 -1.04 27.69
C ILE A 497 -5.01 -1.31 27.39
N PHE A 498 -5.36 -1.64 26.14
CA PHE A 498 -6.78 -1.85 25.79
C PHE A 498 -7.34 -3.19 26.30
N SER A 499 -6.51 -4.07 26.86
CA SER A 499 -6.97 -5.33 27.47
C SER A 499 -7.96 -5.13 28.62
N GLY A 500 -7.98 -3.96 29.24
CA GLY A 500 -8.97 -3.58 30.24
C GLY A 500 -10.40 -3.47 29.72
N SER A 501 -10.60 -3.45 28.39
CA SER A 501 -11.92 -3.47 27.75
C SER A 501 -12.44 -4.86 27.41
N TYR A 502 -11.64 -5.91 27.58
CA TYR A 502 -12.08 -7.28 27.34
C TYR A 502 -13.15 -7.74 28.34
N LEU A 503 -13.87 -8.81 28.00
CA LEU A 503 -14.75 -9.46 28.96
C LEU A 503 -13.95 -9.98 30.15
N LYS A 504 -14.55 -9.89 31.33
CA LYS A 504 -13.99 -10.44 32.57
C LYS A 504 -14.04 -11.97 32.52
N GLY A 505 -13.26 -12.65 33.36
CA GLY A 505 -13.19 -14.12 33.37
C GLY A 505 -14.52 -14.86 33.62
N ASN A 506 -15.57 -14.15 34.06
CA ASN A 506 -16.93 -14.64 34.21
C ASN A 506 -17.87 -14.30 33.01
N GLY A 507 -17.32 -13.78 31.90
CA GLY A 507 -18.07 -13.33 30.73
C GLY A 507 -18.77 -11.97 30.90
N ALA A 508 -18.59 -11.28 32.02
CA ALA A 508 -19.21 -9.98 32.22
C ALA A 508 -18.49 -8.86 31.44
N ILE A 509 -19.27 -7.94 30.87
CA ILE A 509 -18.79 -6.75 30.18
C ILE A 509 -17.93 -5.89 31.13
N ALA A 510 -16.82 -5.37 30.63
CA ALA A 510 -15.96 -4.45 31.38
C ALA A 510 -16.70 -3.15 31.72
N ASN A 511 -16.69 -2.78 33.01
CA ASN A 511 -17.25 -1.51 33.47
C ASN A 511 -16.12 -0.48 33.58
N ILE A 512 -15.97 0.33 32.52
CA ILE A 512 -14.94 1.38 32.41
C ILE A 512 -15.60 2.74 32.18
N SER A 513 -14.95 3.82 32.65
CA SER A 513 -15.39 5.19 32.39
C SER A 513 -15.25 5.56 30.92
N THR A 514 -15.92 6.63 30.50
CA THR A 514 -15.80 7.20 29.15
C THR A 514 -14.37 7.62 28.83
N ASP A 515 -13.65 8.20 29.79
CA ASP A 515 -12.26 8.64 29.58
C ASP A 515 -11.33 7.45 29.36
N VAL A 516 -11.50 6.38 30.14
CA VAL A 516 -10.71 5.14 29.97
C VAL A 516 -11.05 4.46 28.65
N ALA A 517 -12.32 4.48 28.23
CA ALA A 517 -12.71 4.00 26.92
C ALA A 517 -12.02 4.79 25.79
N ALA A 518 -11.91 6.12 25.91
CA ALA A 518 -11.18 6.95 24.95
C ALA A 518 -9.67 6.60 24.90
N LEU A 519 -9.04 6.32 26.04
CA LEU A 519 -7.66 5.80 26.08
C LEU A 519 -7.55 4.45 25.37
N HIS A 520 -8.48 3.53 25.60
CA HIS A 520 -8.45 2.22 24.93
C HIS A 520 -8.69 2.35 23.43
N VAL A 521 -9.57 3.25 22.98
CA VAL A 521 -9.77 3.59 21.57
C VAL A 521 -8.49 4.11 20.93
N ALA A 522 -7.80 5.04 21.60
CA ALA A 522 -6.52 5.54 21.14
C ALA A 522 -5.50 4.41 21.03
N ALA A 523 -5.44 3.51 22.02
CA ALA A 523 -4.54 2.36 22.00
C ALA A 523 -4.88 1.34 20.89
N ILE A 524 -6.16 1.02 20.66
CA ILE A 524 -6.60 0.12 19.58
C ILE A 524 -6.27 0.72 18.22
N SER A 525 -6.56 2.01 18.02
CA SER A 525 -6.27 2.70 16.74
C SER A 525 -4.77 2.77 16.48
N SER A 526 -3.97 3.08 17.51
CA SER A 526 -2.51 3.10 17.45
C SER A 526 -1.95 1.71 17.12
N TRP A 527 -2.51 0.68 17.76
CA TRP A 527 -2.11 -0.71 17.54
C TRP A 527 -2.44 -1.15 16.12
N THR A 528 -3.63 -0.82 15.64
CA THR A 528 -4.10 -1.11 14.28
C THR A 528 -3.23 -0.43 13.23
N LEU A 529 -2.83 0.84 13.45
CA LEU A 529 -1.88 1.54 12.57
C LEU A 529 -0.57 0.77 12.44
N LEU A 530 0.00 0.29 13.56
CA LEU A 530 1.23 -0.50 13.52
C LEU A 530 1.07 -1.82 12.76
N LEU A 531 -0.08 -2.48 12.83
CA LEU A 531 -0.32 -3.68 12.04
C LEU A 531 -0.20 -3.41 10.53
N THR A 532 -0.60 -2.23 10.06
CA THR A 532 -0.56 -1.88 8.63
C THR A 532 0.85 -1.83 8.04
N VAL A 533 1.89 -1.75 8.88
CA VAL A 533 3.30 -1.76 8.46
C VAL A 533 3.99 -3.09 8.79
N MET A 534 3.28 -4.07 9.35
CA MET A 534 3.81 -5.41 9.58
C MET A 534 3.66 -6.29 8.33
N ASN A 535 4.52 -7.29 8.21
CA ASN A 535 4.41 -8.28 7.15
C ASN A 535 3.15 -9.16 7.35
N SER A 536 2.39 -9.39 6.29
CA SER A 536 1.23 -10.29 6.25
C SER A 536 1.53 -11.69 6.83
N ALA A 537 2.74 -12.20 6.63
CA ALA A 537 3.17 -13.48 7.20
C ALA A 537 3.24 -13.45 8.74
N ASP A 538 3.68 -12.34 9.33
CA ASP A 538 3.76 -12.18 10.78
C ASP A 538 2.35 -12.06 11.36
N ILE A 539 1.46 -11.31 10.71
CA ILE A 539 0.06 -11.19 11.11
C ILE A 539 -0.63 -12.56 11.12
N TYR A 540 -0.48 -13.34 10.03
CA TYR A 540 -1.02 -14.69 9.94
C TYR A 540 -0.55 -15.60 11.09
N ASN A 541 0.73 -15.47 11.47
CA ASN A 541 1.32 -16.27 12.54
C ASN A 541 0.98 -15.77 13.95
N LEU A 542 0.77 -14.48 14.14
CA LEU A 542 0.59 -13.89 15.46
C LEU A 542 -0.88 -13.77 15.88
N LEU A 543 -1.80 -13.57 14.93
CA LEU A 543 -3.18 -13.16 15.19
C LEU A 543 -4.24 -14.21 14.80
N ALA A 544 -4.01 -15.48 15.11
CA ALA A 544 -4.98 -16.56 14.87
C ALA A 544 -5.97 -16.77 16.03
N SER A 545 -7.14 -17.34 15.75
CA SER A 545 -8.19 -17.60 16.75
C SER A 545 -7.76 -18.66 17.78
N GLY A 546 -7.03 -19.67 17.34
CA GLY A 546 -6.53 -20.78 18.16
C GLY A 546 -5.21 -20.52 18.89
N ARG A 547 -4.57 -19.36 18.69
CA ARG A 547 -3.29 -19.04 19.36
C ARG A 547 -3.52 -18.25 20.64
N THR A 548 -2.85 -18.70 21.69
CA THR A 548 -2.75 -17.98 22.98
C THR A 548 -1.30 -17.59 23.20
N ASN A 549 -0.77 -16.69 22.38
CA ASN A 549 0.54 -16.11 22.62
C ASN A 549 0.40 -14.93 23.60
N SER A 550 1.38 -14.72 24.48
CA SER A 550 1.38 -13.63 25.46
C SER A 550 1.66 -12.25 24.85
N TYR A 551 2.12 -12.21 23.60
CA TYR A 551 2.63 -10.99 22.96
C TYR A 551 1.58 -10.23 22.14
N MET A 552 0.58 -10.94 21.60
CA MET A 552 -0.47 -10.37 20.76
C MET A 552 -1.84 -10.95 21.17
N PRO A 553 -2.92 -10.16 21.07
CA PRO A 553 -4.25 -10.65 21.42
C PRO A 553 -4.76 -11.68 20.41
N SER A 554 -5.48 -12.69 20.88
CA SER A 554 -6.17 -13.60 19.97
C SER A 554 -7.40 -12.94 19.35
N LEU A 555 -7.86 -13.46 18.20
CA LEU A 555 -9.09 -12.95 17.55
C LEU A 555 -10.32 -13.03 18.45
N ASN A 556 -10.38 -14.01 19.35
CA ASN A 556 -11.44 -14.12 20.33
C ASN A 556 -11.45 -12.92 21.29
N ARG A 557 -10.28 -12.47 21.76
CA ARG A 557 -10.18 -11.29 22.63
C ARG A 557 -10.55 -10.00 21.90
N LEU A 558 -10.19 -9.89 20.62
CA LEU A 558 -10.60 -8.74 19.80
C LEU A 558 -12.11 -8.72 19.55
N ARG A 559 -12.72 -9.90 19.31
CA ARG A 559 -14.17 -10.04 19.16
C ARG A 559 -14.94 -9.58 20.39
N GLU A 560 -14.44 -9.86 21.60
CA GLU A 560 -15.04 -9.38 22.84
C GLU A 560 -15.18 -7.85 22.92
N LEU A 561 -14.27 -7.09 22.28
CA LEU A 561 -14.34 -5.63 22.25
C LEU A 561 -15.58 -5.11 21.49
N LEU A 562 -16.14 -5.91 20.57
CA LEU A 562 -17.38 -5.59 19.86
C LEU A 562 -18.61 -5.58 20.77
N GLU A 563 -18.52 -6.18 21.97
CA GLU A 563 -19.58 -6.18 22.99
C GLU A 563 -19.49 -4.98 23.94
N SER A 564 -18.46 -4.13 23.82
CA SER A 564 -18.26 -2.94 24.65
C SER A 564 -19.50 -2.05 24.67
N PRO A 565 -19.86 -1.40 25.80
CA PRO A 565 -20.96 -0.43 25.84
C PRO A 565 -20.60 0.86 25.09
N HIS A 566 -19.31 1.18 24.98
CA HIS A 566 -18.79 2.39 24.35
C HIS A 566 -18.71 2.21 22.83
N LEU A 567 -19.36 3.11 22.07
CA LEU A 567 -19.43 3.02 20.61
C LEU A 567 -18.05 2.95 19.97
N ASP A 568 -17.17 3.88 20.32
CA ASP A 568 -15.89 4.06 19.65
C ASP A 568 -14.94 2.86 19.85
N VAL A 569 -15.07 2.15 20.98
CA VAL A 569 -14.35 0.89 21.22
C VAL A 569 -14.81 -0.18 20.22
N ARG A 570 -16.12 -0.28 19.97
CA ARG A 570 -16.67 -1.22 18.99
C ARG A 570 -16.19 -0.89 17.58
N LEU A 571 -16.26 0.38 17.19
CA LEU A 571 -15.82 0.84 15.87
C LEU A 571 -14.33 0.53 15.64
N SER A 572 -13.48 0.91 16.60
CA SER A 572 -12.03 0.68 16.51
C SER A 572 -11.69 -0.81 16.46
N ALA A 573 -12.40 -1.65 17.22
CA ALA A 573 -12.21 -3.10 17.17
C ALA A 573 -12.65 -3.72 15.84
N GLY A 574 -13.75 -3.22 15.26
CA GLY A 574 -14.21 -3.63 13.93
C GLY A 574 -13.21 -3.27 12.84
N GLU A 575 -12.67 -2.05 12.86
CA GLU A 575 -11.62 -1.62 11.93
C GLU A 575 -10.33 -2.41 12.09
N ALA A 576 -9.92 -2.70 13.34
CA ALA A 576 -8.79 -3.58 13.62
C ALA A 576 -8.98 -4.97 13.02
N LEU A 577 -10.17 -5.57 13.17
CA LEU A 577 -10.48 -6.87 12.56
C LEU A 577 -10.42 -6.79 11.03
N ALA A 578 -10.93 -5.73 10.41
CA ALA A 578 -10.86 -5.56 8.96
C ALA A 578 -9.40 -5.52 8.46
N VAL A 579 -8.53 -4.76 9.12
CA VAL A 579 -7.09 -4.71 8.82
C VAL A 579 -6.42 -6.08 9.01
N ILE A 580 -6.75 -6.80 10.09
CA ILE A 580 -6.19 -8.14 10.33
C ILE A 580 -6.62 -9.13 9.25
N PHE A 581 -7.88 -9.10 8.83
CA PHE A 581 -8.37 -9.96 7.76
C PHE A 581 -7.76 -9.60 6.41
N GLU A 582 -7.52 -8.33 6.12
CA GLU A 582 -6.78 -7.90 4.93
C GLU A 582 -5.37 -8.48 4.88
N LEU A 583 -4.59 -8.26 5.94
CA LEU A 583 -3.23 -8.74 6.01
C LEU A 583 -3.17 -10.27 6.06
N GLY A 584 -4.08 -10.92 6.80
CA GLY A 584 -4.17 -12.37 6.88
C GLY A 584 -4.56 -13.01 5.54
N ARG A 585 -5.56 -12.48 4.83
CA ARG A 585 -6.00 -12.96 3.51
C ARG A 585 -4.98 -12.72 2.41
N ALA A 586 -4.21 -11.63 2.51
CA ALA A 586 -3.07 -11.37 1.63
C ALA A 586 -2.00 -12.47 1.73
N PHE A 587 -1.82 -13.08 2.92
CA PHE A 587 -0.92 -14.22 3.09
C PHE A 587 -1.56 -15.58 2.74
N SER A 588 -2.81 -15.81 3.18
CA SER A 588 -3.57 -17.03 2.89
C SER A 588 -5.06 -16.73 2.72
N CYS A 589 -5.62 -17.02 1.55
CA CYS A 589 -7.01 -16.66 1.23
C CYS A 589 -8.07 -17.29 2.13
N ASP A 590 -7.75 -18.40 2.80
CA ASP A 590 -8.61 -19.13 3.73
C ASP A 590 -8.43 -18.70 5.20
N TYR A 591 -7.69 -17.61 5.44
CA TYR A 591 -7.40 -17.10 6.78
C TYR A 591 -8.65 -16.98 7.65
N GLU A 592 -8.70 -17.82 8.69
CA GLU A 592 -9.74 -17.83 9.73
C GLU A 592 -11.18 -17.89 9.17
N GLN A 593 -11.37 -18.51 8.00
CA GLN A 593 -12.67 -18.55 7.31
C GLN A 593 -13.77 -19.21 8.15
N THR A 594 -13.44 -20.28 8.89
CA THR A 594 -14.40 -20.97 9.78
C THR A 594 -14.77 -20.13 10.99
N TRP A 595 -13.78 -19.51 11.63
CA TRP A 595 -13.99 -18.61 12.77
C TRP A 595 -14.76 -17.34 12.36
N ALA A 596 -14.54 -16.85 11.14
CA ALA A 596 -15.22 -15.68 10.60
C ALA A 596 -16.73 -15.85 10.49
N LEU A 597 -17.24 -17.09 10.36
CA LEU A 597 -18.68 -17.36 10.33
C LEU A 597 -19.38 -16.91 11.62
N ASP A 598 -18.75 -17.14 12.78
CA ASP A 598 -19.28 -16.69 14.07
C ASP A 598 -19.19 -15.16 14.20
N LEU A 599 -18.12 -14.56 13.67
CA LEU A 599 -17.95 -13.11 13.65
C LEU A 599 -19.02 -12.44 12.79
N VAL A 600 -19.36 -13.01 11.64
CA VAL A 600 -20.36 -12.48 10.69
C VAL A 600 -21.71 -12.27 11.35
N GLU A 601 -22.16 -13.19 12.21
CA GLU A 601 -23.44 -13.04 12.92
C GLU A 601 -23.43 -11.84 13.89
N ILE A 602 -22.32 -11.63 14.61
CA ILE A 602 -22.15 -10.45 15.47
C ILE A 602 -22.13 -9.17 14.64
N LEU A 603 -21.42 -9.16 13.51
CA LEU A 603 -21.35 -8.00 12.61
C LEU A 603 -22.73 -7.67 12.00
N LYS A 604 -23.56 -8.67 11.67
CA LYS A 604 -24.94 -8.48 11.20
C LYS A 604 -25.80 -7.78 12.25
N GLU A 605 -25.70 -8.16 13.53
CA GLU A 605 -26.41 -7.48 14.61
C GLU A 605 -25.97 -6.02 14.77
N LEU A 606 -24.65 -5.75 14.72
CA LEU A 606 -24.11 -4.39 14.83
C LEU A 606 -24.47 -3.52 13.61
N ALA A 607 -24.49 -4.09 12.41
CA ALA A 607 -24.87 -3.45 11.16
C ALA A 607 -26.38 -3.12 11.06
N THR A 608 -27.22 -3.84 11.81
CA THR A 608 -28.69 -3.66 11.83
C THR A 608 -29.23 -3.07 13.14
N ASP A 609 -28.34 -2.68 14.06
CA ASP A 609 -28.66 -2.25 15.43
C ASP A 609 -29.91 -1.35 15.55
N SER A 610 -30.96 -1.91 16.15
CA SER A 610 -32.23 -1.24 16.40
C SER A 610 -32.40 -0.77 17.85
N ASN A 611 -31.37 -0.89 18.69
CA ASN A 611 -31.46 -0.62 20.12
C ASN A 611 -31.75 0.85 20.43
N LYS A 612 -32.98 1.15 20.85
CA LYS A 612 -33.45 2.52 21.10
C LYS A 612 -32.76 3.22 22.26
N TYR A 613 -32.12 2.48 23.18
CA TYR A 613 -31.39 3.05 24.31
C TYR A 613 -30.09 3.78 23.89
N ARG A 614 -29.55 3.51 22.69
CA ARG A 614 -28.38 4.21 22.14
C ARG A 614 -28.79 5.55 21.49
N ALA A 615 -27.88 6.51 21.33
CA ALA A 615 -28.23 7.74 20.64
C ALA A 615 -28.50 7.49 19.14
N LYS A 616 -29.33 8.34 18.51
CA LYS A 616 -29.67 8.18 17.09
C LYS A 616 -28.44 8.39 16.18
N LYS A 617 -27.57 9.34 16.52
CA LYS A 617 -26.30 9.61 15.82
C LYS A 617 -25.41 8.36 15.87
N ASP A 618 -25.18 7.84 17.06
CA ASP A 618 -24.39 6.64 17.32
C ASP A 618 -24.87 5.41 16.54
N ARG A 619 -26.18 5.15 16.54
CA ARG A 619 -26.77 4.07 15.72
C ARG A 619 -26.57 4.28 14.23
N LYS A 620 -26.61 5.51 13.73
CA LYS A 620 -26.38 5.80 12.30
C LYS A 620 -24.94 5.47 11.94
N GLN A 621 -24.00 5.96 12.75
CA GLN A 621 -22.56 5.75 12.57
C GLN A 621 -22.17 4.28 12.67
N GLN A 622 -22.62 3.60 13.73
CA GLN A 622 -22.37 2.16 13.90
C GLN A 622 -22.85 1.35 12.69
N ARG A 623 -24.11 1.55 12.29
CA ARG A 623 -24.66 0.79 11.16
C ARG A 623 -23.95 1.10 9.85
N ALA A 624 -23.46 2.32 9.64
CA ALA A 624 -22.69 2.64 8.44
C ALA A 624 -21.36 1.88 8.43
N ASN A 625 -20.57 2.02 9.50
CA ASN A 625 -19.24 1.40 9.62
C ASN A 625 -19.30 -0.14 9.59
N PHE A 626 -20.21 -0.75 10.37
CA PHE A 626 -20.32 -2.22 10.40
C PHE A 626 -20.96 -2.82 9.15
N ARG A 627 -21.68 -2.05 8.32
CA ARG A 627 -22.12 -2.54 7.01
C ARG A 627 -20.94 -2.74 6.07
N ASP A 628 -19.99 -1.81 6.07
CA ASP A 628 -18.77 -1.91 5.26
C ASP A 628 -17.89 -3.07 5.75
N ILE A 629 -17.67 -3.18 7.07
CA ILE A 629 -16.89 -4.27 7.65
C ILE A 629 -17.55 -5.62 7.40
N LEU A 630 -18.86 -5.76 7.62
CA LEU A 630 -19.59 -6.99 7.35
C LEU A 630 -19.43 -7.43 5.89
N ARG A 631 -19.63 -6.50 4.95
CA ARG A 631 -19.51 -6.79 3.52
C ARG A 631 -18.09 -7.23 3.16
N TYR A 632 -17.09 -6.61 3.76
CA TYR A 632 -15.71 -7.01 3.56
C TYR A 632 -15.38 -8.39 4.14
N ILE A 633 -15.80 -8.66 5.38
CA ILE A 633 -15.51 -9.94 6.04
C ILE A 633 -16.29 -11.09 5.39
N GLU A 634 -17.55 -10.89 4.99
CA GLU A 634 -18.41 -11.93 4.41
C GLU A 634 -18.18 -12.13 2.90
N GLU A 635 -18.00 -11.05 2.13
CA GLU A 635 -17.99 -11.08 0.66
C GLU A 635 -16.63 -10.71 0.04
N ASP A 636 -15.64 -10.34 0.85
CA ASP A 636 -14.32 -9.86 0.39
C ASP A 636 -14.41 -8.58 -0.47
N ILE A 637 -15.44 -7.75 -0.23
CA ILE A 637 -15.64 -6.49 -0.94
C ILE A 637 -15.16 -5.31 -0.11
N VAL A 638 -14.08 -4.69 -0.55
CA VAL A 638 -13.53 -3.46 0.04
C VAL A 638 -14.31 -2.24 -0.46
N PRO A 639 -14.69 -1.30 0.42
CA PRO A 639 -15.28 -0.03 0.00
C PRO A 639 -14.25 0.82 -0.74
N GLU A 640 -14.59 1.31 -1.93
CA GLU A 640 -13.73 2.22 -2.70
C GLU A 640 -13.70 3.60 -2.04
N MET A 641 -12.50 4.10 -1.74
CA MET A 641 -12.30 5.45 -1.21
C MET A 641 -11.20 6.15 -2.01
N HIS A 642 -11.47 7.37 -2.47
CA HIS A 642 -10.48 8.21 -3.12
C HIS A 642 -10.59 9.64 -2.60
N VAL A 643 -9.45 10.31 -2.51
CA VAL A 643 -9.32 11.67 -1.98
C VAL A 643 -8.65 12.53 -3.04
N ARG A 644 -9.35 13.54 -3.52
CA ARG A 644 -8.80 14.51 -4.47
C ARG A 644 -8.14 15.65 -3.70
N PHE A 645 -6.88 15.94 -4.01
CA PHE A 645 -6.13 17.06 -3.45
C PHE A 645 -5.42 17.80 -4.58
N GLY A 646 -5.71 19.10 -4.73
CA GLY A 646 -5.20 19.88 -5.87
C GLY A 646 -5.59 19.25 -7.23
N GLN A 647 -4.58 18.86 -8.01
CA GLN A 647 -4.75 18.22 -9.32
C GLN A 647 -4.65 16.68 -9.25
N GLU A 648 -4.28 16.14 -8.11
CA GLU A 648 -3.99 14.72 -7.91
C GLU A 648 -5.13 14.02 -7.17
N THR A 649 -5.20 12.70 -7.29
CA THR A 649 -6.18 11.87 -6.56
C THR A 649 -5.44 10.72 -5.89
N LEU A 650 -5.57 10.64 -4.57
CA LEU A 650 -5.12 9.52 -3.76
C LEU A 650 -6.20 8.43 -3.79
N TYR A 651 -5.84 7.25 -4.26
CA TYR A 651 -6.70 6.07 -4.19
C TYR A 651 -6.32 5.27 -2.94
N LEU A 652 -7.28 5.05 -2.05
CA LEU A 652 -7.09 4.28 -0.82
C LEU A 652 -7.65 2.88 -1.05
N GLU A 653 -6.73 1.98 -1.38
CA GLU A 653 -7.03 0.57 -1.60
C GLU A 653 -6.91 -0.19 -0.28
N GLY A 654 -8.01 -0.82 0.14
CA GLY A 654 -8.02 -1.58 1.39
C GLY A 654 -8.21 -0.75 2.66
N TRP A 655 -8.36 -1.48 3.75
CA TRP A 655 -8.42 -1.01 5.12
C TRP A 655 -7.06 -0.56 5.65
N CYS A 656 -5.94 -1.13 5.19
CA CYS A 656 -4.61 -0.69 5.61
C CYS A 656 -4.35 0.76 5.16
N ALA A 657 -4.48 1.04 3.86
CA ALA A 657 -4.27 2.40 3.32
C ALA A 657 -5.26 3.41 3.94
N ARG A 658 -6.52 3.01 4.11
CA ARG A 658 -7.54 3.84 4.77
C ARG A 658 -7.18 4.16 6.21
N THR A 659 -6.67 3.18 6.97
CA THR A 659 -6.23 3.37 8.36
C THR A 659 -5.06 4.34 8.45
N GLN A 660 -4.06 4.18 7.60
CA GLN A 660 -2.90 5.09 7.51
C GLN A 660 -3.33 6.51 7.15
N TYR A 661 -4.22 6.67 6.18
CA TYR A 661 -4.76 7.97 5.78
C TYR A 661 -5.57 8.63 6.90
N ASN A 662 -6.44 7.88 7.58
CA ASN A 662 -7.20 8.38 8.72
C ASN A 662 -6.30 8.81 9.88
N ALA A 663 -5.21 8.08 10.12
CA ALA A 663 -4.20 8.46 11.11
C ALA A 663 -3.54 9.80 10.75
N CYS A 664 -3.16 9.99 9.49
CA CYS A 664 -2.63 11.26 9.01
C CYS A 664 -3.66 12.39 9.09
N CYS A 665 -4.95 12.12 8.82
CA CYS A 665 -6.03 13.09 8.97
C CYS A 665 -6.23 13.53 10.43
N ARG A 666 -6.16 12.60 11.40
CA ARG A 666 -6.22 12.94 12.82
C ARG A 666 -5.07 13.87 13.22
N LEU A 667 -3.88 13.67 12.64
CA LEU A 667 -2.69 14.44 12.94
C LEU A 667 -2.69 15.83 12.29
N LEU A 668 -3.00 15.91 10.99
CA LEU A 668 -2.81 17.10 10.17
C LEU A 668 -4.11 17.91 9.96
N GLY A 669 -5.26 17.30 10.24
CA GLY A 669 -6.56 17.93 10.11
C GLY A 669 -6.75 18.55 8.70
N PRO A 670 -7.17 19.82 8.60
CA PRO A 670 -7.37 20.49 7.30
C PRO A 670 -6.12 20.59 6.42
N GLY A 671 -4.92 20.50 7.00
CA GLY A 671 -3.68 20.64 6.26
C GLY A 671 -3.21 19.37 5.53
N ILE A 672 -3.92 18.24 5.69
CA ILE A 672 -3.57 16.97 5.01
C ILE A 672 -3.35 17.14 3.51
N ASN A 673 -4.15 17.96 2.83
CA ASN A 673 -4.02 18.18 1.38
C ASN A 673 -2.72 18.88 0.99
N ILE A 674 -2.23 19.78 1.85
CA ILE A 674 -0.94 20.46 1.65
C ILE A 674 0.18 19.45 1.81
N HIS A 675 0.12 18.61 2.85
CA HIS A 675 1.15 17.60 3.07
C HIS A 675 1.14 16.50 2.00
N LEU A 676 -0.03 16.04 1.52
CA LEU A 676 -0.07 15.12 0.38
C LEU A 676 0.54 15.72 -0.89
N ALA A 677 0.38 17.03 -1.09
CA ALA A 677 0.94 17.72 -2.25
C ALA A 677 2.46 17.93 -2.11
N GLU A 678 2.95 18.29 -0.93
CA GLU A 678 4.31 18.85 -0.77
C GLU A 678 5.26 18.03 0.11
N ASN A 679 4.74 17.24 1.04
CA ASN A 679 5.57 16.53 2.02
C ASN A 679 6.10 15.22 1.43
N GLN A 680 7.41 15.14 1.25
CA GLN A 680 8.07 13.99 0.62
C GLN A 680 7.77 12.66 1.34
N LEU A 681 7.80 12.65 2.67
CA LEU A 681 7.49 11.46 3.47
C LEU A 681 6.06 10.96 3.20
N LEU A 682 5.06 11.84 3.24
CA LEU A 682 3.68 11.43 2.98
C LEU A 682 3.48 10.99 1.52
N ARG A 683 4.17 11.62 0.56
CA ARG A 683 4.12 11.20 -0.84
C ARG A 683 4.71 9.80 -1.04
N GLU A 684 5.76 9.45 -0.30
CA GLU A 684 6.35 8.11 -0.30
C GLU A 684 5.42 7.08 0.33
N ILE A 685 4.87 7.36 1.51
CA ILE A 685 3.92 6.51 2.24
C ILE A 685 2.71 6.17 1.36
N PHE A 686 2.14 7.17 0.69
CA PHE A 686 0.94 6.99 -0.16
C PHE A 686 1.25 6.73 -1.63
N HIS A 687 2.52 6.51 -1.99
CA HIS A 687 2.96 6.19 -3.36
C HIS A 687 2.46 7.19 -4.43
N LEU A 688 2.45 8.47 -4.09
CA LEU A 688 2.01 9.56 -4.98
C LEU A 688 3.09 9.98 -5.99
N GLY A 689 4.29 9.42 -5.90
CA GLY A 689 5.42 9.79 -6.74
C GLY A 689 5.93 11.21 -6.51
N ASN A 690 6.75 11.72 -7.43
CA ASN A 690 7.32 13.06 -7.35
C ASN A 690 6.23 14.14 -7.41
N LYS A 691 6.50 15.28 -6.76
CA LYS A 691 5.61 16.46 -6.79
C LYS A 691 5.24 16.83 -8.23
N VAL A 692 3.94 16.89 -8.51
CA VAL A 692 3.44 17.42 -9.79
C VAL A 692 3.64 18.93 -9.78
N LEU A 693 4.56 19.44 -10.60
CA LEU A 693 4.69 20.87 -10.83
C LEU A 693 3.42 21.36 -11.52
N PRO A 694 2.85 22.51 -11.09
CA PRO A 694 1.68 23.05 -11.77
C PRO A 694 2.01 23.23 -13.26
N PRO A 695 1.15 22.78 -14.18
CA PRO A 695 1.38 22.98 -15.60
C PRO A 695 1.51 24.49 -15.88
N PRO A 696 2.42 24.92 -16.77
CA PRO A 696 2.45 26.31 -17.22
C PRO A 696 1.06 26.67 -17.73
N ILE A 697 0.44 27.68 -17.12
CA ILE A 697 -0.95 28.14 -17.27
C ILE A 697 -1.56 27.74 -18.64
N THR A 698 -2.22 26.58 -18.70
CA THR A 698 -3.01 26.18 -19.86
C THR A 698 -4.48 26.43 -19.59
N ILE A 699 -4.99 27.47 -20.27
CA ILE A 699 -6.37 27.75 -20.67
C ILE A 699 -7.43 27.51 -19.57
N LYS A 700 -7.85 28.61 -18.94
CA LYS A 700 -9.09 28.65 -18.14
C LYS A 700 -10.24 28.07 -18.98
N THR A 701 -10.75 26.89 -18.61
CA THR A 701 -12.01 26.37 -19.18
C THR A 701 -13.10 27.42 -19.01
N SER A 702 -13.74 27.77 -20.13
CA SER A 702 -14.69 28.89 -20.14
C SER A 702 -15.88 28.57 -19.22
N LYS A 703 -16.52 29.61 -18.67
CA LYS A 703 -17.74 29.44 -17.85
C LYS A 703 -18.82 28.66 -18.61
N LEU A 704 -18.89 28.85 -19.92
CA LEU A 704 -19.82 28.14 -20.81
C LEU A 704 -19.49 26.64 -20.85
N GLU A 705 -18.23 26.29 -21.04
CA GLU A 705 -17.78 24.90 -21.11
C GLU A 705 -18.02 24.13 -19.81
N ARG A 706 -17.74 24.76 -18.65
CA ARG A 706 -18.12 24.21 -17.33
C ARG A 706 -19.63 24.00 -17.19
N THR A 707 -20.42 24.97 -17.65
CA THR A 707 -21.89 24.87 -17.61
C THR A 707 -22.39 23.73 -18.48
N LEU A 708 -21.83 23.56 -19.68
CA LEU A 708 -22.20 22.49 -20.61
C LEU A 708 -21.79 21.11 -20.08
N MET A 709 -20.60 21.00 -19.48
CA MET A 709 -20.12 19.74 -18.89
C MET A 709 -20.98 19.33 -17.67
N ASN A 710 -21.32 20.29 -16.81
CA ASN A 710 -22.22 20.05 -15.68
C ASN A 710 -23.65 19.71 -16.14
N ALA A 711 -24.15 20.36 -17.20
CA ALA A 711 -25.45 20.05 -17.79
C ALA A 711 -25.48 18.66 -18.42
N ALA A 712 -24.40 18.25 -19.10
CA ALA A 712 -24.24 16.91 -19.65
C ALA A 712 -24.23 15.85 -18.53
N ALA A 713 -23.43 16.07 -17.48
CA ALA A 713 -23.38 15.18 -16.31
C ALA A 713 -24.73 15.10 -15.56
N PHE A 714 -25.44 16.23 -15.41
CA PHE A 714 -26.79 16.26 -14.84
C PHE A 714 -27.79 15.49 -15.70
N LYS A 715 -27.74 15.65 -17.03
CA LYS A 715 -28.60 14.94 -17.97
C LYS A 715 -28.33 13.43 -17.95
N ALA A 716 -27.06 13.02 -17.96
CA ALA A 716 -26.66 11.61 -17.86
C ALA A 716 -27.16 10.96 -16.56
N ARG A 717 -26.99 11.63 -15.41
CA ARG A 717 -27.51 11.16 -14.12
C ARG A 717 -29.03 11.07 -14.09
N THR A 718 -29.71 12.07 -14.67
CA THR A 718 -31.17 12.07 -14.76
C THR A 718 -31.67 10.91 -15.63
N ILE A 719 -31.05 10.65 -16.79
CA ILE A 719 -31.39 9.51 -17.66
C ILE A 719 -31.17 8.19 -16.92
N GLN A 720 -30.02 8.00 -16.27
CA GLN A 720 -29.71 6.77 -15.55
C GLN A 720 -30.64 6.54 -14.35
N ARG A 721 -30.99 7.59 -13.60
CA ARG A 721 -31.95 7.52 -12.48
C ARG A 721 -33.37 7.27 -12.95
N ASN A 722 -33.78 7.83 -14.09
CA ASN A 722 -35.12 7.61 -14.65
C ASN A 722 -35.36 6.13 -15.02
N LYS A 723 -34.35 5.42 -15.53
CA LYS A 723 -34.42 3.96 -15.76
C LYS A 723 -34.76 3.15 -14.50
N ASN A 724 -34.42 3.65 -13.32
CA ASN A 724 -34.64 2.99 -12.02
C ASN A 724 -35.80 3.60 -11.21
N ARG A 725 -36.34 4.77 -11.59
CA ARG A 725 -37.45 5.42 -10.89
C ARG A 725 -38.77 4.68 -11.07
N ASP A 726 -38.98 4.07 -12.22
CA ASP A 726 -40.20 3.31 -12.52
C ASP A 726 -40.30 1.97 -11.78
N LYS A 727 -39.23 1.53 -11.10
CA LYS A 727 -39.24 0.29 -10.29
C LYS A 727 -40.17 0.35 -9.06
N ARG A 728 -40.62 1.54 -8.65
CA ARG A 728 -41.61 1.73 -7.57
C ARG A 728 -42.93 2.33 -8.06
N SER A 729 -43.09 2.51 -9.38
CA SER A 729 -44.34 3.01 -9.95
C SER A 729 -45.41 1.93 -9.83
N ALA A 730 -46.53 2.25 -9.19
CA ALA A 730 -47.69 1.34 -9.01
C ALA A 730 -48.29 0.82 -10.33
N ALA A 731 -47.85 1.36 -11.47
CA ALA A 731 -48.24 0.96 -12.81
C ALA A 731 -47.68 -0.40 -13.27
N MET A 732 -46.75 -1.02 -12.53
CA MET A 732 -46.20 -2.36 -12.83
C MET A 732 -46.35 -3.36 -11.67
N ALA A 733 -47.35 -3.19 -10.80
CA ALA A 733 -47.79 -4.28 -9.93
C ALA A 733 -48.80 -5.16 -10.69
N PRO A 734 -48.62 -6.49 -10.79
CA PRO A 734 -49.57 -7.39 -11.43
C PRO A 734 -50.92 -7.46 -10.71
#